data_AF-A0A2G6LIH9-F1
#
_entry.id   AF-A0A2G6LIH9-F1
#
_cell.length_a   1.000
_cell.length_b   1.000
_cell.length_c   1.000
_cell.angle_alpha   90.00
_cell.angle_beta   90.00
_cell.angle_gamma   90.00
#
_symmetry.space_group_name_H-M   'P 1'
#
loop_
_entity.id
_entity.type
_entity.pdbx_description
1 polymer ?
#
loop_
_entity_poly.entity_id
_entity_poly.type
_entity_poly.pdbx_seq_one_letter_code
_entity_poly.pdbx_strand_id
1 'polypeptide(L)'
;MKNQKSQWVLSGLAVAITGLLLSQSYNNTAIAQTTTQPQSAVTVDFMATPAQKLTTRQIAALLDRAHYLGQPLDEEMGRKILDMYFYRLDSNHTLFLQSDIDEFTTKYGESFASRLKRGNLTAGVEIFERYRQRANEYYDFANQFLANEVNLTTDETVVIDREDAARFTTKAEQEDYWRRKLTYQLIGLTLAQEDEKAKEQVFLENPNITRGQDLIRDDKRTPAEILLKRLARKQGQMNRIKDDEIMETLLNTATLTYDPHSNYYAPVQATEIKIQSSLQLEGIGVSIRPDRKNQDYTRIVTLVDGGPAAQSGQIKPNDLIIGVAKDGKEMQDVVGWSTREIVGLIRGKRGTEVVLKVKQPNTPDSAARTVSIVRDVIKQEESGVQHRVIDVEHNGSNKRIGVLEIPSFYLNYLARRSGQEYRSVSEDTQKAIKALKEQDIDGMVVDLRNDPGGSLTEVVKMLGMFIKDGPMVQIRDGRGKIDVYQDPDDGEQLYDGDMVVIVNLASASASEIFAAAIQDYGRGLVVGSTTTGKGSAQIQLDNLALGSATLTQRKFYRVNGGSTQNKGVVPDVELVNIYDEEVFGERATKNPLAWDTIESVDYTPAGKFTADTLKTLNEQSQVRQTLDPQFVYLSTLNDIREMDDDKKAVKINIDDRRAHNQEVEQKTLEAENKRRMATGKTPYENWHIYQAAIDALFEERSKMKEHERPELPESEAFVLEAAKLMLDAK
;
A
#
# COMPACT_ATOMS: atom_id res chain seq x y z
N MET A 1 7.16 4.92 -11.33
CA MET A 1 6.67 3.84 -12.24
C MET A 1 7.63 2.67 -12.06
N LYS A 2 7.77 2.18 -10.83
CA LYS A 2 8.60 1.01 -10.53
C LYS A 2 7.78 -0.23 -10.90
N ASN A 3 8.35 -1.11 -11.71
CA ASN A 3 7.89 -2.48 -12.02
C ASN A 3 6.38 -2.70 -12.20
N GLN A 4 5.70 -1.82 -12.94
CA GLN A 4 4.25 -1.93 -13.05
C GLN A 4 3.81 -3.24 -13.71
N LYS A 5 4.52 -3.79 -14.72
CA LYS A 5 4.07 -4.99 -15.46
C LYS A 5 4.32 -6.32 -14.72
N SER A 6 5.50 -6.53 -14.15
CA SER A 6 5.85 -7.74 -13.38
C SER A 6 5.16 -7.78 -12.03
N GLN A 7 4.88 -6.62 -11.42
CA GLN A 7 4.08 -6.58 -10.21
C GLN A 7 2.66 -7.10 -10.43
N TRP A 8 1.99 -6.99 -11.59
CA TRP A 8 0.59 -7.44 -11.70
C TRP A 8 0.38 -8.95 -11.45
N VAL A 9 1.35 -9.79 -11.83
CA VAL A 9 1.26 -11.25 -11.64
C VAL A 9 1.39 -11.61 -10.15
N LEU A 10 2.32 -10.97 -9.43
CA LEU A 10 2.49 -11.13 -7.98
C LEU A 10 1.44 -10.34 -7.16
N SER A 11 0.97 -9.20 -7.66
CA SER A 11 0.00 -8.32 -6.98
C SER A 11 -1.40 -8.91 -6.97
N GLY A 12 -1.69 -9.91 -7.82
CA GLY A 12 -2.92 -10.70 -7.70
C GLY A 12 -3.10 -11.32 -6.32
N LEU A 13 -1.98 -11.66 -5.65
CA LEU A 13 -1.93 -12.14 -4.27
C LEU A 13 -2.05 -11.02 -3.22
N ALA A 14 -1.83 -9.76 -3.61
CA ALA A 14 -1.76 -8.59 -2.71
C ALA A 14 -2.97 -7.65 -2.79
N VAL A 15 -4.02 -7.97 -3.57
CA VAL A 15 -5.18 -7.07 -3.77
C VAL A 15 -6.01 -6.83 -2.49
N ALA A 16 -5.76 -7.53 -1.39
CA ALA A 16 -6.44 -7.28 -0.11
C ALA A 16 -5.83 -6.15 0.75
N ILE A 17 -4.81 -5.41 0.29
CA ILE A 17 -4.25 -4.28 1.06
C ILE A 17 -5.05 -2.99 0.77
N THR A 18 -6.29 -2.92 1.25
CA THR A 18 -7.13 -1.71 1.08
C THR A 18 -7.09 -0.77 2.29
N GLY A 19 -6.37 -1.10 3.37
CA GLY A 19 -6.43 -0.35 4.62
C GLY A 19 -5.35 0.71 4.84
N LEU A 20 -4.07 0.30 4.83
CA LEU A 20 -3.00 1.11 5.45
C LEU A 20 -2.05 1.83 4.48
N LEU A 21 -1.89 1.35 3.24
CA LEU A 21 -1.11 2.03 2.18
C LEU A 21 -1.81 3.29 1.63
N LEU A 22 -3.10 3.48 1.93
CA LEU A 22 -3.81 4.68 1.54
C LEU A 22 -3.31 5.93 2.27
N SER A 23 -2.75 5.82 3.49
CA SER A 23 -2.28 6.99 4.24
C SER A 23 -1.13 7.75 3.55
N GLN A 24 -0.24 7.05 2.83
CA GLN A 24 0.90 7.69 2.16
C GLN A 24 0.62 8.17 0.74
N SER A 25 -0.51 7.75 0.15
CA SER A 25 -0.85 8.10 -1.23
C SER A 25 -1.82 9.27 -1.34
N TYR A 26 -2.25 9.92 -0.25
CA TYR A 26 -3.16 11.07 -0.28
C TYR A 26 -2.51 12.44 -0.61
N ASN A 27 -1.92 12.65 -1.79
CA ASN A 27 -1.70 14.03 -2.31
C ASN A 27 -3.01 14.62 -2.89
N ASN A 28 -3.72 15.49 -2.16
CA ASN A 28 -5.03 16.05 -2.52
C ASN A 28 -4.95 17.44 -3.17
N THR A 29 -5.54 17.62 -4.36
CA THR A 29 -5.89 18.94 -4.94
C THR A 29 -7.31 19.37 -4.53
N ALA A 30 -7.49 20.61 -4.09
CA ALA A 30 -8.80 21.16 -3.70
C ALA A 30 -9.67 21.61 -4.90
N ILE A 31 -10.95 21.21 -4.91
CA ILE A 31 -11.97 21.68 -5.85
C ILE A 31 -12.47 23.08 -5.41
N ALA A 32 -12.35 24.10 -6.27
CA ALA A 32 -13.43 25.06 -6.58
C ALA A 32 -12.99 26.20 -7.53
N GLN A 33 -13.86 26.41 -8.54
CA GLN A 33 -14.14 27.54 -9.45
C GLN A 33 -12.99 28.14 -10.28
N THR A 34 -13.18 27.99 -11.60
CA THR A 34 -12.38 28.51 -12.71
C THR A 34 -12.32 30.04 -12.70
N THR A 35 -11.11 30.58 -12.60
CA THR A 35 -10.81 31.92 -13.13
C THR A 35 -9.40 31.90 -13.70
N THR A 36 -9.30 32.01 -15.03
CA THR A 36 -8.05 32.01 -15.80
C THR A 36 -7.44 33.41 -15.82
N GLN A 37 -6.21 33.57 -15.34
CA GLN A 37 -5.34 34.71 -15.62
C GLN A 37 -3.89 34.21 -15.79
N PRO A 38 -3.13 34.70 -16.80
CA PRO A 38 -1.73 34.33 -17.00
C PRO A 38 -0.81 35.14 -16.09
N GLN A 39 0.22 34.51 -15.49
CA GLN A 39 1.20 35.19 -14.63
C GLN A 39 2.62 35.16 -15.21
N SER A 40 3.22 36.35 -15.28
CA SER A 40 4.65 36.59 -15.44
C SER A 40 5.32 36.79 -14.06
N ALA A 41 6.60 36.44 -13.95
CA ALA A 41 7.57 36.70 -12.87
C ALA A 41 6.99 36.94 -11.44
N VAL A 42 7.04 35.88 -10.61
CA VAL A 42 6.44 35.85 -9.27
C VAL A 42 7.31 36.61 -8.26
N THR A 43 6.87 37.80 -7.85
CA THR A 43 7.04 38.24 -6.45
C THR A 43 5.99 37.52 -5.62
N VAL A 44 6.40 36.58 -4.77
CA VAL A 44 5.49 35.79 -3.94
C VAL A 44 4.97 36.68 -2.80
N ASP A 45 3.79 37.30 -2.96
CA ASP A 45 3.07 37.92 -1.85
C ASP A 45 2.30 36.85 -1.05
N PHE A 46 3.04 35.87 -0.53
CA PHE A 46 2.48 34.82 0.30
C PHE A 46 2.32 35.33 1.74
N MET A 47 1.06 35.36 2.21
CA MET A 47 0.75 35.66 3.59
C MET A 47 0.05 34.48 4.26
N ALA A 48 0.81 33.71 5.04
CA ALA A 48 0.25 32.64 5.85
C ALA A 48 -0.87 33.16 6.77
N THR A 49 -2.02 32.48 6.75
CA THR A 49 -3.15 32.81 7.62
C THR A 49 -2.78 32.60 9.09
N PRO A 50 -3.49 33.26 10.04
CA PRO A 50 -3.26 33.03 11.47
C PRO A 50 -3.37 31.55 11.88
N ALA A 51 -4.30 30.82 11.25
CA ALA A 51 -4.50 29.40 11.52
C ALA A 51 -3.33 28.55 11.00
N GLN A 52 -2.84 28.79 9.79
CA GLN A 52 -1.64 28.14 9.24
C GLN A 52 -0.42 28.38 10.15
N LYS A 53 -0.16 29.64 10.53
CA LYS A 53 0.93 30.01 11.45
C LYS A 53 0.81 29.31 12.79
N LEU A 54 -0.41 29.16 13.33
CA LEU A 54 -0.63 28.47 14.59
C LEU A 54 -0.39 26.96 14.45
N THR A 55 -0.96 26.30 13.44
CA THR A 55 -0.76 24.87 13.18
C THR A 55 0.72 24.54 12.99
N THR A 56 1.47 25.32 12.20
CA THR A 56 2.91 25.13 12.02
C THR A 56 3.66 25.20 13.35
N ARG A 57 3.32 26.15 14.23
CA ARG A 57 3.91 26.24 15.57
C ARG A 57 3.54 25.05 16.46
N GLN A 58 2.30 24.57 16.37
CA GLN A 58 1.86 23.38 17.12
C GLN A 58 2.65 22.14 16.68
N ILE A 59 2.76 21.88 15.37
CA ILE A 59 3.57 20.77 14.85
C ILE A 59 5.05 20.92 15.25
N ALA A 60 5.62 22.12 15.09
CA ALA A 60 7.00 22.38 15.51
C ALA A 60 7.22 22.09 17.00
N ALA A 61 6.28 22.47 17.87
CA ALA A 61 6.37 22.19 19.31
C ALA A 61 6.20 20.70 19.65
N LEU A 62 5.36 19.98 18.91
CA LEU A 62 5.17 18.54 19.07
C LEU A 62 6.45 17.78 18.71
N LEU A 63 7.06 18.12 17.58
CA LEU A 63 8.34 17.52 17.16
C LEU A 63 9.46 17.84 18.17
N ASP A 64 9.56 19.09 18.60
CA ASP A 64 10.60 19.58 19.52
C ASP A 64 10.53 18.98 20.94
N ARG A 65 9.36 18.52 21.40
CA ARG A 65 9.13 18.20 22.83
C ARG A 65 8.39 16.92 23.15
N ALA A 66 7.66 16.36 22.19
CA ALA A 66 6.75 15.24 22.43
C ALA A 66 7.04 14.00 21.59
N HIS A 67 7.89 14.12 20.56
CA HIS A 67 8.27 12.98 19.74
C HIS A 67 9.14 11.98 20.52
N TYR A 68 8.99 10.68 20.23
CA TYR A 68 9.71 9.59 20.91
C TYR A 68 11.23 9.77 20.91
N LEU A 69 11.80 10.27 19.80
CA LEU A 69 13.24 10.49 19.67
C LEU A 69 13.81 11.50 20.68
N GLY A 70 12.97 12.39 21.24
CA GLY A 70 13.43 13.43 22.15
C GLY A 70 14.44 14.42 21.53
N GLN A 71 14.57 14.46 20.21
CA GLN A 71 15.49 15.34 19.50
C GLN A 71 14.91 16.76 19.40
N PRO A 72 15.68 17.81 19.73
CA PRO A 72 15.20 19.18 19.61
C PRO A 72 15.07 19.59 18.14
N LEU A 73 14.11 20.47 17.86
CA LEU A 73 14.00 21.15 16.56
C LEU A 73 14.98 22.34 16.53
N ASP A 74 16.27 22.03 16.51
CA ASP A 74 17.38 22.99 16.47
C ASP A 74 17.87 23.25 15.04
N GLU A 75 19.00 23.96 14.89
CA GLU A 75 19.57 24.26 13.58
C GLU A 75 19.91 23.00 12.77
N GLU A 76 20.52 21.99 13.41
CA GLU A 76 20.91 20.75 12.75
C GLU A 76 19.67 20.02 12.22
N MET A 77 18.65 19.87 13.06
CA MET A 77 17.37 19.29 12.64
C MET A 77 16.69 20.16 11.56
N GLY A 78 16.81 21.48 11.63
CA GLY A 78 16.34 22.40 10.60
C GLY A 78 16.96 22.13 9.23
N ARG A 79 18.27 21.88 9.17
CA ARG A 79 18.99 21.51 7.94
C ARG A 79 18.52 20.15 7.41
N LYS A 80 18.37 19.15 8.29
CA LYS A 80 17.84 17.83 7.90
C LYS A 80 16.43 17.91 7.30
N ILE A 81 15.54 18.72 7.89
CA ILE A 81 14.20 18.92 7.33
C ILE A 81 14.27 19.63 5.97
N LEU A 82 15.15 20.62 5.81
CA LEU A 82 15.33 21.32 4.54
C LEU A 82 15.83 20.35 3.45
N ASP A 83 16.83 19.53 3.75
CA ASP A 83 17.34 18.51 2.83
C ASP A 83 16.26 17.48 2.47
N MET A 84 15.51 17.01 3.47
CA MET A 84 14.37 16.12 3.26
C MET A 84 13.27 16.78 2.42
N TYR A 85 13.09 18.10 2.50
CA TYR A 85 12.13 18.84 1.69
C TYR A 85 12.53 18.87 0.22
N PHE A 86 13.81 19.12 -0.07
CA PHE A 86 14.32 19.00 -1.44
C PHE A 86 14.14 17.59 -1.99
N TYR A 87 14.45 16.57 -1.18
CA TYR A 87 14.24 15.18 -1.53
C TYR A 87 12.76 14.85 -1.77
N ARG A 88 11.84 15.31 -0.92
CA ARG A 88 10.39 15.05 -1.07
C ARG A 88 9.81 15.67 -2.34
N LEU A 89 10.30 16.84 -2.74
CA LEU A 89 9.87 17.51 -3.96
C LEU A 89 10.47 16.86 -5.21
N ASP A 90 11.75 16.50 -5.18
CA ASP A 90 12.48 15.95 -6.33
C ASP A 90 13.35 14.75 -5.94
N SER A 91 12.74 13.64 -5.55
CA SER A 91 13.45 12.47 -5.00
C SER A 91 14.41 11.78 -5.98
N ASN A 92 14.20 11.98 -7.29
CA ASN A 92 15.05 11.43 -8.35
C ASN A 92 16.07 12.45 -8.86
N HIS A 93 16.16 13.64 -8.25
CA HIS A 93 17.15 14.65 -8.61
C HIS A 93 17.08 15.04 -10.10
N THR A 94 15.86 15.20 -10.60
CA THR A 94 15.58 15.41 -12.03
C THR A 94 15.14 16.83 -12.38
N LEU A 95 14.73 17.63 -11.40
CA LEU A 95 14.12 18.94 -11.60
C LEU A 95 14.96 20.07 -10.97
N PHE A 96 15.40 19.93 -9.73
CA PHE A 96 16.30 20.92 -9.15
C PHE A 96 17.71 20.80 -9.72
N LEU A 97 18.32 21.94 -10.05
CA LEU A 97 19.75 22.02 -10.28
C LEU A 97 20.49 22.08 -8.94
N GLN A 98 21.76 21.68 -8.92
CA GLN A 98 22.60 21.82 -7.72
C GLN A 98 22.65 23.28 -7.23
N SER A 99 22.68 24.25 -8.15
CA SER A 99 22.64 25.68 -7.81
C SER A 99 21.36 26.13 -7.11
N ASP A 100 20.22 25.50 -7.41
CA ASP A 100 18.96 25.79 -6.70
C ASP A 100 19.07 25.33 -5.23
N ILE A 101 19.67 24.16 -5.00
CA ILE A 101 19.88 23.61 -3.66
C ILE A 101 20.86 24.48 -2.87
N ASP A 102 22.01 24.81 -3.46
CA ASP A 102 23.04 25.61 -2.79
C ASP A 102 22.52 27.00 -2.38
N GLU A 103 21.72 27.63 -3.25
CA GLU A 103 21.03 28.90 -2.98
C GLU A 103 20.16 28.80 -1.72
N PHE A 104 19.24 27.82 -1.69
CA PHE A 104 18.28 27.70 -0.60
C PHE A 104 18.89 27.16 0.69
N THR A 105 19.88 26.27 0.61
CA THR A 105 20.65 25.82 1.77
C THR A 105 21.39 26.98 2.43
N THR A 106 22.02 27.86 1.63
CA THR A 106 22.66 29.07 2.14
C THR A 106 21.65 30.05 2.74
N LYS A 107 20.53 30.26 2.04
CA LYS A 107 19.50 31.23 2.45
C LYS A 107 18.73 30.81 3.71
N TYR A 108 18.49 29.51 3.87
CA TYR A 108 17.54 29.00 4.86
C TYR A 108 18.10 28.00 5.86
N GLY A 109 19.22 27.32 5.59
CA GLY A 109 19.73 26.22 6.41
C GLY A 109 19.82 26.55 7.90
N GLU A 110 20.45 27.68 8.27
CA GLU A 110 20.60 28.11 9.67
C GLU A 110 19.28 28.49 10.35
N SER A 111 18.31 28.97 9.56
CA SER A 111 17.09 29.58 10.10
C SER A 111 15.86 28.70 9.99
N PHE A 112 15.93 27.56 9.28
CA PHE A 112 14.76 26.76 8.90
C PHE A 112 13.93 26.30 10.11
N ALA A 113 14.57 25.71 11.11
CA ALA A 113 13.91 25.31 12.35
C ALA A 113 13.30 26.50 13.10
N SER A 114 14.02 27.60 13.23
CA SER A 114 13.51 28.82 13.91
C SER A 114 12.31 29.43 13.16
N ARG A 115 12.27 29.31 11.83
CA ARG A 115 11.14 29.75 11.00
C ARG A 115 9.91 28.89 11.26
N LEU A 116 10.04 27.56 11.25
CA LEU A 116 8.95 26.64 11.60
C LEU A 116 8.43 26.92 13.02
N LYS A 117 9.32 27.10 14.01
CA LYS A 117 8.95 27.47 15.40
C LYS A 117 8.20 28.80 15.51
N ARG A 118 8.34 29.71 14.55
CA ARG A 118 7.59 30.99 14.48
C ARG A 118 6.36 30.92 13.57
N GLY A 119 6.07 29.78 12.95
CA GLY A 119 5.00 29.63 11.96
C GLY A 119 5.28 30.34 10.64
N ASN A 120 6.55 30.58 10.31
CA ASN A 120 6.96 31.20 9.07
C ASN A 120 7.13 30.12 7.97
N LEU A 121 6.23 30.14 7.00
CA LEU A 121 6.19 29.19 5.87
C LEU A 121 6.88 29.72 4.60
N THR A 122 7.42 30.95 4.62
CA THR A 122 7.97 31.62 3.42
C THR A 122 9.07 30.81 2.74
N ALA A 123 9.96 30.17 3.51
CA ALA A 123 11.03 29.35 2.95
C ALA A 123 10.48 28.14 2.16
N GLY A 124 9.47 27.46 2.70
CA GLY A 124 8.85 26.33 2.03
C GLY A 124 8.13 26.74 0.74
N VAL A 125 7.40 27.85 0.78
CA VAL A 125 6.71 28.40 -0.40
C VAL A 125 7.70 28.80 -1.48
N GLU A 126 8.75 29.57 -1.17
CA GLU A 126 9.74 29.97 -2.18
C GLU A 126 10.46 28.77 -2.83
N ILE A 127 10.80 27.74 -2.06
CA ILE A 127 11.40 26.51 -2.58
C ILE A 127 10.42 25.77 -3.48
N PHE A 128 9.16 25.64 -3.06
CA PHE A 128 8.11 25.02 -3.86
C PHE A 128 7.86 25.77 -5.17
N GLU A 129 7.96 27.10 -5.15
CA GLU A 129 7.84 27.92 -6.35
C GLU A 129 8.99 27.67 -7.34
N ARG A 130 10.23 27.54 -6.85
CA ARG A 130 11.35 27.09 -7.71
C ARG A 130 11.10 25.69 -8.26
N TYR A 131 10.59 24.77 -7.44
CA TYR A 131 10.22 23.43 -7.89
C TYR A 131 9.16 23.47 -9.01
N ARG A 132 8.09 24.24 -8.81
CA ARG A 132 7.01 24.42 -9.80
C ARG A 132 7.53 25.04 -11.09
N GLN A 133 8.45 26.00 -10.99
CA GLN A 133 9.14 26.56 -12.16
C GLN A 133 9.90 25.46 -12.93
N ARG A 134 10.76 24.69 -12.27
CA ARG A 134 11.54 23.60 -12.89
C ARG A 134 10.65 22.50 -13.48
N ALA A 135 9.54 22.17 -12.81
CA ALA A 135 8.56 21.23 -13.32
C ALA A 135 7.90 21.73 -14.62
N ASN A 136 7.52 23.00 -14.68
CA ASN A 136 6.98 23.60 -15.91
C ASN A 136 8.02 23.67 -17.03
N GLU A 137 9.28 23.96 -16.74
CA GLU A 137 10.38 23.86 -17.72
C GLU A 137 10.49 22.45 -18.31
N TYR A 138 10.36 21.40 -17.49
CA TYR A 138 10.30 20.01 -17.96
C TYR A 138 9.08 19.74 -18.86
N TYR A 139 7.90 20.22 -18.48
CA TYR A 139 6.68 20.01 -19.28
C TYR A 139 6.74 20.74 -20.62
N ASP A 140 7.26 21.96 -20.65
CA ASP A 140 7.45 22.74 -21.87
C ASP A 140 8.46 22.06 -22.80
N PHE A 141 9.58 21.57 -22.24
CA PHE A 141 10.55 20.75 -22.96
C PHE A 141 9.89 19.49 -23.55
N ALA A 142 9.12 18.76 -22.74
CA ALA A 142 8.46 17.53 -23.18
C ALA A 142 7.43 17.79 -24.30
N ASN A 143 6.68 18.89 -24.21
CA ASN A 143 5.74 19.30 -25.26
C ASN A 143 6.46 19.57 -26.59
N GLN A 144 7.60 20.26 -26.56
CA GLN A 144 8.41 20.54 -27.76
C GLN A 144 9.07 19.28 -28.32
N PHE A 145 9.61 18.43 -27.44
CA PHE A 145 10.29 17.20 -27.83
C PHE A 145 9.34 16.19 -28.46
N LEU A 146 8.19 15.92 -27.84
CA LEU A 146 7.20 14.93 -28.30
C LEU A 146 6.33 15.40 -29.47
N ALA A 147 6.42 16.67 -29.87
CA ALA A 147 5.75 17.18 -31.07
C ALA A 147 6.43 16.69 -32.37
N ASN A 148 7.66 16.20 -32.28
CA ASN A 148 8.46 15.70 -33.40
C ASN A 148 8.59 14.17 -33.34
N GLU A 149 9.02 13.57 -34.45
CA GLU A 149 9.35 12.14 -34.47
C GLU A 149 10.58 11.86 -33.59
N VAL A 150 10.46 10.84 -32.73
CA VAL A 150 11.51 10.47 -31.78
C VAL A 150 12.15 9.15 -32.22
N ASN A 151 13.48 9.14 -32.38
CA ASN A 151 14.23 7.92 -32.66
C ASN A 151 14.20 6.97 -31.45
N LEU A 152 13.67 5.76 -31.63
CA LEU A 152 13.53 4.74 -30.59
C LEU A 152 14.60 3.64 -30.63
N THR A 153 15.55 3.70 -31.57
CA THR A 153 16.57 2.65 -31.80
C THR A 153 17.99 3.16 -31.46
N THR A 154 18.11 3.99 -30.44
CA THR A 154 19.40 4.57 -30.03
C THR A 154 20.26 3.57 -29.24
N ASP A 155 21.58 3.78 -29.19
CA ASP A 155 22.49 3.03 -28.31
C ASP A 155 22.72 3.70 -26.95
N GLU A 156 21.91 4.72 -26.64
CA GLU A 156 22.02 5.47 -25.40
C GLU A 156 21.46 4.68 -24.22
N THR A 157 21.83 5.08 -23.00
CA THR A 157 21.30 4.51 -21.77
C THR A 157 20.71 5.57 -20.86
N VAL A 158 19.79 5.14 -19.99
CA VAL A 158 19.15 5.97 -18.97
C VAL A 158 19.04 5.19 -17.66
N VAL A 159 19.32 5.86 -16.55
CA VAL A 159 18.99 5.38 -15.20
C VAL A 159 17.65 5.98 -14.79
N ILE A 160 16.66 5.15 -14.50
CA ILE A 160 15.28 5.60 -14.23
C ILE A 160 15.13 6.02 -12.77
N ASP A 161 15.62 5.19 -11.85
CA ASP A 161 15.71 5.52 -10.44
C ASP A 161 17.04 6.21 -10.14
N ARG A 162 16.96 7.53 -9.98
CA ARG A 162 18.12 8.41 -9.74
C ARG A 162 18.22 8.87 -8.29
N GLU A 163 17.56 8.17 -7.37
CA GLU A 163 17.52 8.55 -5.96
C GLU A 163 18.92 8.77 -5.36
N ASP A 164 19.88 7.92 -5.73
CA ASP A 164 21.26 7.97 -5.23
C ASP A 164 22.21 8.78 -6.15
N ALA A 165 21.71 9.33 -7.26
CA ALA A 165 22.53 10.04 -8.24
C ALA A 165 22.75 11.51 -7.84
N ALA A 166 23.85 12.12 -8.28
CA ALA A 166 24.04 13.56 -8.12
C ALA A 166 22.98 14.36 -8.90
N ARG A 167 22.63 15.55 -8.39
CA ARG A 167 21.83 16.53 -9.12
C ARG A 167 22.60 17.05 -10.32
N PHE A 168 21.86 17.46 -11.35
CA PHE A 168 22.45 18.08 -12.52
C PHE A 168 23.04 19.45 -12.15
N THR A 169 24.21 19.74 -12.71
CA THR A 169 24.89 21.02 -12.47
C THR A 169 24.50 22.05 -13.52
N THR A 170 24.12 21.60 -14.71
CA THR A 170 23.70 22.46 -15.82
C THR A 170 22.35 22.04 -16.37
N LYS A 171 21.65 23.01 -16.97
CA LYS A 171 20.38 22.77 -17.68
C LYS A 171 20.55 21.82 -18.87
N ALA A 172 21.69 21.87 -19.56
CA ALA A 172 21.96 20.99 -20.71
C ALA A 172 22.04 19.51 -20.30
N GLU A 173 22.71 19.19 -19.19
CA GLU A 173 22.77 17.83 -18.64
C GLU A 173 21.37 17.33 -18.26
N GLN A 174 20.58 18.21 -17.63
CA GLN A 174 19.21 17.92 -17.21
C GLN A 174 18.28 17.67 -18.40
N GLU A 175 18.31 18.52 -19.42
CA GLU A 175 17.50 18.38 -20.64
C GLU A 175 17.88 17.12 -21.43
N ASP A 176 19.17 16.78 -21.50
CA ASP A 176 19.60 15.52 -22.12
C ASP A 176 19.05 14.30 -21.37
N TYR A 177 19.06 14.33 -20.03
CA TYR A 177 18.39 13.29 -19.25
C TYR A 177 16.88 13.24 -19.50
N TRP A 178 16.20 14.39 -19.56
CA TRP A 178 14.76 14.44 -19.86
C TRP A 178 14.43 13.86 -21.21
N ARG A 179 15.23 14.17 -22.25
CA ARG A 179 15.12 13.58 -23.58
C ARG A 179 15.18 12.06 -23.50
N ARG A 180 16.24 11.51 -22.89
CA ARG A 180 16.44 10.06 -22.72
C ARG A 180 15.30 9.39 -21.96
N LYS A 181 14.84 10.01 -20.87
CA LYS A 181 13.70 9.54 -20.07
C LYS A 181 12.40 9.53 -20.85
N LEU A 182 12.12 10.57 -21.64
CA LEU A 182 10.93 10.65 -22.48
C LEU A 182 10.97 9.62 -23.61
N THR A 183 12.13 9.41 -24.25
CA THR A 183 12.32 8.34 -25.24
C THR A 183 12.06 6.97 -24.62
N TYR A 184 12.61 6.69 -23.43
CA TYR A 184 12.35 5.44 -22.71
C TYR A 184 10.87 5.24 -22.36
N GLN A 185 10.18 6.29 -21.90
CA GLN A 185 8.73 6.25 -21.66
C GLN A 185 7.94 5.99 -22.95
N LEU A 186 8.37 6.56 -24.07
CA LEU A 186 7.75 6.37 -25.37
C LEU A 186 7.92 4.92 -25.86
N ILE A 187 9.12 4.33 -25.74
CA ILE A 187 9.37 2.90 -26.00
C ILE A 187 8.39 2.02 -25.22
N GLY A 188 8.26 2.27 -23.90
CA GLY A 188 7.36 1.51 -23.05
C GLY A 188 5.88 1.61 -23.46
N LEU A 189 5.43 2.79 -23.90
CA LEU A 189 4.06 3.00 -24.40
C LEU A 189 3.85 2.34 -25.76
N THR A 190 4.82 2.41 -26.67
CA THR A 190 4.76 1.76 -27.98
C THR A 190 4.62 0.25 -27.82
N LEU A 191 5.49 -0.39 -27.02
CA LEU A 191 5.43 -1.83 -26.75
C LEU A 191 4.13 -2.23 -26.03
N ALA A 192 3.60 -1.38 -25.15
CA ALA A 192 2.30 -1.63 -24.52
C ALA A 192 1.14 -1.58 -25.52
N GLN A 193 1.16 -0.67 -26.48
CA GLN A 193 0.15 -0.64 -27.54
C GLN A 193 0.25 -1.82 -28.51
N GLU A 194 1.47 -2.27 -28.84
CA GLU A 194 1.70 -3.49 -29.63
C GLU A 194 1.07 -4.71 -28.94
N ASP A 195 1.34 -4.89 -27.65
CA ASP A 195 0.79 -5.98 -26.81
C ASP A 195 -0.74 -5.92 -26.70
N GLU A 196 -1.32 -4.74 -26.48
CA GLU A 196 -2.79 -4.58 -26.42
C GLU A 196 -3.48 -4.92 -27.75
N LYS A 197 -2.88 -4.58 -28.89
CA LYS A 197 -3.39 -4.96 -30.21
C LYS A 197 -3.32 -6.46 -30.45
N ALA A 198 -2.22 -7.10 -30.04
CA ALA A 198 -2.06 -8.55 -30.15
C ALA A 198 -3.09 -9.29 -29.28
N LYS A 199 -3.31 -8.81 -28.05
CA LYS A 199 -4.38 -9.31 -27.16
C LYS A 199 -5.76 -9.17 -27.77
N GLU A 200 -6.08 -8.01 -28.34
CA GLU A 200 -7.38 -7.78 -29.00
C GLU A 200 -7.69 -8.85 -30.06
N GLN A 201 -6.70 -9.25 -30.86
CA GLN A 201 -6.88 -10.33 -31.85
C GLN A 201 -7.21 -11.67 -31.19
N VAL A 202 -6.44 -12.07 -30.18
CA VAL A 202 -6.67 -13.33 -29.43
C VAL A 202 -8.06 -13.35 -28.81
N PHE A 203 -8.54 -12.20 -28.31
CA PHE A 203 -9.86 -12.05 -27.74
C PHE A 203 -10.99 -12.16 -28.77
N LEU A 204 -10.78 -11.65 -29.99
CA LEU A 204 -11.74 -11.82 -31.10
C LEU A 204 -11.82 -13.28 -31.56
N GLU A 205 -10.70 -14.01 -31.54
CA GLU A 205 -10.61 -15.40 -31.97
C GLU A 205 -11.11 -16.40 -30.92
N ASN A 206 -11.04 -16.06 -29.62
CA ASN A 206 -11.36 -16.96 -28.50
C ASN A 206 -12.47 -16.42 -27.57
N PRO A 207 -13.72 -16.25 -28.06
CA PRO A 207 -14.81 -15.62 -27.30
C PRO A 207 -15.22 -16.40 -26.03
N ASN A 208 -14.86 -17.68 -25.92
CA ASN A 208 -15.13 -18.49 -24.73
C ASN A 208 -14.18 -18.17 -23.56
N ILE A 209 -13.02 -17.58 -23.83
CA ILE A 209 -12.03 -17.14 -22.84
C ILE A 209 -12.36 -15.72 -22.33
N THR A 210 -13.12 -14.93 -23.10
CA THR A 210 -13.34 -13.49 -22.89
C THR A 210 -14.61 -13.13 -22.12
N ARG A 211 -15.26 -14.07 -21.42
CA ARG A 211 -16.56 -13.88 -20.73
C ARG A 211 -16.57 -12.67 -19.75
N GLY A 212 -16.74 -11.46 -20.28
CA GLY A 212 -16.73 -10.20 -19.51
C GLY A 212 -15.82 -9.08 -20.00
N GLN A 213 -14.98 -9.29 -21.02
CA GLN A 213 -13.96 -8.29 -21.36
C GLN A 213 -14.47 -7.10 -22.17
N ASP A 214 -14.45 -5.95 -21.51
CA ASP A 214 -14.64 -4.64 -22.11
C ASP A 214 -13.36 -4.14 -22.81
N LEU A 215 -13.13 -4.60 -24.03
CA LEU A 215 -12.02 -4.12 -24.86
C LEU A 215 -12.36 -2.74 -25.42
N ILE A 216 -11.63 -1.69 -25.05
CA ILE A 216 -11.57 -0.50 -25.93
C ILE A 216 -10.93 -0.96 -27.22
N ARG A 217 -11.75 -1.00 -28.28
CA ARG A 217 -11.37 -1.29 -29.65
C ARG A 217 -10.99 0.03 -30.32
N ASP A 218 -10.05 -0.04 -31.25
CA ASP A 218 -9.67 1.10 -32.10
C ASP A 218 -9.20 2.36 -31.33
N ASP A 219 -8.36 2.24 -30.30
CA ASP A 219 -7.66 3.42 -29.76
C ASP A 219 -6.68 3.96 -30.81
N LYS A 220 -7.06 5.06 -31.46
CA LYS A 220 -6.31 5.68 -32.56
C LYS A 220 -5.18 6.60 -32.08
N ARG A 221 -5.06 6.84 -30.77
CA ARG A 221 -4.04 7.73 -30.22
C ARG A 221 -2.65 7.13 -30.37
N THR A 222 -1.69 7.93 -30.78
CA THR A 222 -0.28 7.53 -30.82
C THR A 222 0.32 7.47 -29.40
N PRO A 223 1.40 6.72 -29.18
CA PRO A 223 2.13 6.72 -27.90
C PRO A 223 2.53 8.12 -27.44
N ALA A 224 2.92 9.00 -28.36
CA ALA A 224 3.28 10.39 -28.09
C ALA A 224 2.08 11.21 -27.60
N GLU A 225 0.91 11.08 -28.24
CA GLU A 225 -0.32 11.75 -27.81
C GLU A 225 -0.78 11.29 -26.41
N ILE A 226 -0.65 9.99 -26.13
CA ILE A 226 -0.95 9.43 -24.79
C ILE A 226 0.00 10.03 -23.74
N LEU A 227 1.30 10.08 -24.04
CA LEU A 227 2.30 10.64 -23.14
C LEU A 227 2.07 12.14 -22.90
N LEU A 228 1.87 12.92 -23.96
CA LEU A 228 1.56 14.35 -23.89
C LEU A 228 0.33 14.61 -23.02
N LYS A 229 -0.76 13.88 -23.24
CA LYS A 229 -1.97 14.03 -22.43
C LYS A 229 -1.75 13.67 -20.96
N ARG A 230 -0.93 12.67 -20.67
CA ARG A 230 -0.53 12.33 -19.29
C ARG A 230 0.30 13.45 -18.66
N LEU A 231 1.25 14.04 -19.39
CA LEU A 231 2.09 15.13 -18.92
C LEU A 231 1.29 16.41 -18.71
N ALA A 232 0.41 16.79 -19.64
CA ALA A 232 -0.47 17.95 -19.51
C ALA A 232 -1.38 17.86 -18.28
N ARG A 233 -1.92 16.67 -17.97
CA ARG A 233 -2.70 16.46 -16.73
C ARG A 233 -1.85 16.65 -15.47
N LYS A 234 -0.61 16.13 -15.47
CA LYS A 234 0.32 16.34 -14.35
C LYS A 234 0.71 17.81 -14.18
N GLN A 235 0.97 18.52 -15.28
CA GLN A 235 1.25 19.96 -15.28
C GLN A 235 0.05 20.75 -14.72
N GLY A 236 -1.16 20.46 -15.20
CA GLY A 236 -2.37 21.09 -14.70
C GLY A 236 -2.66 20.79 -13.22
N GLN A 237 -2.30 19.61 -12.72
CA GLN A 237 -2.36 19.30 -11.28
C GLN A 237 -1.31 20.11 -10.50
N MET A 238 -0.05 20.11 -10.95
CA MET A 238 1.05 20.85 -10.32
C MET A 238 0.73 22.34 -10.17
N ASN A 239 0.17 22.96 -11.21
CA ASN A 239 -0.14 24.39 -11.22
C ASN A 239 -1.37 24.77 -10.39
N ARG A 240 -2.17 23.78 -9.95
CA ARG A 240 -3.34 24.00 -9.09
C ARG A 240 -3.05 23.83 -7.60
N ILE A 241 -1.86 23.36 -7.24
CA ILE A 241 -1.44 23.20 -5.84
C ILE A 241 -1.45 24.57 -5.16
N LYS A 242 -2.19 24.68 -4.06
CA LYS A 242 -2.34 25.91 -3.28
C LYS A 242 -1.43 25.93 -2.06
N ASP A 243 -1.33 27.10 -1.42
CA ASP A 243 -0.53 27.30 -0.22
C ASP A 243 -0.81 26.31 0.93
N ASP A 244 -2.07 25.91 1.10
CA ASP A 244 -2.46 24.90 2.11
C ASP A 244 -1.79 23.53 1.83
N GLU A 245 -1.69 23.15 0.56
CA GLU A 245 -1.05 21.90 0.12
C GLU A 245 0.48 21.99 0.22
N ILE A 246 1.06 23.19 -0.02
CA ILE A 246 2.49 23.44 0.19
C ILE A 246 2.83 23.34 1.68
N MET A 247 2.03 23.95 2.55
CA MET A 247 2.16 23.83 4.01
C MET A 247 2.06 22.37 4.44
N GLU A 248 1.06 21.63 3.94
CA GLU A 248 0.91 20.21 4.22
C GLU A 248 2.16 19.43 3.84
N THR A 249 2.66 19.61 2.62
CA THR A 249 3.89 18.95 2.14
C THR A 249 5.08 19.27 3.03
N LEU A 250 5.24 20.53 3.45
CA LEU A 250 6.31 20.96 4.32
C LEU A 250 6.21 20.34 5.73
N LEU A 251 5.02 20.37 6.34
CA LEU A 251 4.82 19.82 7.68
C LEU A 251 4.98 18.30 7.68
N ASN A 252 4.48 17.61 6.66
CA ASN A 252 4.70 16.18 6.48
C ASN A 252 6.17 15.84 6.26
N THR A 253 6.91 16.69 5.56
CA THR A 253 8.37 16.52 5.45
C THR A 253 9.04 16.66 6.80
N ALA A 254 8.64 17.67 7.58
CA ALA A 254 9.17 17.87 8.93
C ALA A 254 8.92 16.67 9.83
N THR A 255 7.71 16.08 9.80
CA THR A 255 7.41 14.87 10.58
C THR A 255 8.17 13.65 10.08
N LEU A 256 8.24 13.43 8.76
CA LEU A 256 9.00 12.32 8.14
C LEU A 256 10.51 12.39 8.35
N THR A 257 11.04 13.56 8.71
CA THR A 257 12.46 13.70 9.08
C THR A 257 12.74 13.05 10.45
N TYR A 258 11.75 12.97 11.32
CA TYR A 258 11.86 12.32 12.62
C TYR A 258 11.60 10.82 12.54
N ASP A 259 10.53 10.40 11.86
CA ASP A 259 10.21 8.99 11.64
C ASP A 259 9.17 8.82 10.52
N PRO A 260 9.06 7.63 9.89
CA PRO A 260 8.14 7.41 8.75
C PRO A 260 6.64 7.37 9.12
N HIS A 261 6.28 7.38 10.41
CA HIS A 261 4.89 7.22 10.87
C HIS A 261 4.29 8.47 11.51
N SER A 262 5.08 9.48 11.83
CA SER A 262 4.57 10.80 12.22
C SER A 262 4.10 11.58 10.99
N ASN A 263 2.88 12.11 11.03
CA ASN A 263 2.26 12.81 9.90
C ASN A 263 1.37 13.95 10.37
N TYR A 264 1.25 14.97 9.53
CA TYR A 264 0.23 16.01 9.59
C TYR A 264 -0.86 15.74 8.55
N TYR A 265 -2.11 15.86 8.96
CA TYR A 265 -3.27 15.68 8.09
C TYR A 265 -4.06 16.97 8.02
N ALA A 266 -4.14 17.57 6.83
CA ALA A 266 -4.99 18.73 6.59
C ALA A 266 -6.46 18.44 6.93
N PRO A 267 -7.32 19.46 7.19
CA PRO A 267 -8.69 19.28 7.70
C PRO A 267 -9.55 18.22 6.98
N VAL A 268 -9.48 18.20 5.64
CA VAL A 268 -10.20 17.21 4.82
C VAL A 268 -9.66 15.80 5.09
N GLN A 269 -8.34 15.62 5.10
CA GLN A 269 -7.69 14.33 5.33
C GLN A 269 -7.90 13.84 6.77
N ALA A 270 -7.83 14.74 7.76
CA ALA A 270 -8.12 14.43 9.15
C ALA A 270 -9.55 13.88 9.32
N THR A 271 -10.51 14.45 8.59
CA THR A 271 -11.89 13.96 8.57
C THR A 271 -11.97 12.55 7.96
N GLU A 272 -11.27 12.32 6.83
CA GLU A 272 -11.24 11.01 6.17
C GLU A 272 -10.59 9.93 7.05
N ILE A 273 -9.50 10.24 7.75
CA ILE A 273 -8.84 9.29 8.67
C ILE A 273 -9.75 8.92 9.83
N LYS A 274 -10.47 9.91 10.38
CA LYS A 274 -11.45 9.67 11.44
C LYS A 274 -12.58 8.74 10.97
N ILE A 275 -13.04 8.90 9.72
CA ILE A 275 -14.03 7.99 9.11
C ILE A 275 -13.42 6.58 8.94
N GLN A 276 -12.21 6.47 8.37
CA GLN A 276 -11.54 5.18 8.17
C GLN A 276 -11.29 4.42 9.47
N SER A 277 -10.86 5.11 10.53
CA SER A 277 -10.58 4.50 11.84
C SER A 277 -11.83 3.99 12.58
N SER A 278 -13.03 4.34 12.10
CA SER A 278 -14.28 3.86 12.68
C SER A 278 -14.79 2.55 12.08
N LEU A 279 -14.13 2.02 11.04
CA LEU A 279 -14.58 0.89 10.21
C LEU A 279 -15.98 1.09 9.59
N GLN A 280 -16.53 2.31 9.66
CA GLN A 280 -17.78 2.69 9.04
C GLN A 280 -17.45 3.54 7.82
N LEU A 281 -17.16 2.86 6.71
CA LEU A 281 -17.06 3.54 5.42
C LEU A 281 -18.48 3.97 5.02
N GLU A 282 -18.78 5.26 5.14
CA GLU A 282 -20.02 5.84 4.62
C GLU A 282 -19.86 6.15 3.12
N GLY A 283 -20.72 5.54 2.30
CA GLY A 283 -20.67 5.72 0.86
C GLY A 283 -21.62 4.79 0.13
N ILE A 284 -21.29 4.49 -1.12
CA ILE A 284 -22.09 3.60 -1.96
C ILE A 284 -21.50 2.19 -2.10
N GLY A 285 -20.29 1.94 -1.59
CA GLY A 285 -19.67 0.61 -1.65
C GLY A 285 -19.18 0.24 -3.05
N VAL A 286 -18.34 1.10 -3.65
CA VAL A 286 -17.68 0.80 -4.94
C VAL A 286 -16.18 1.03 -4.83
N SER A 287 -15.40 0.16 -5.47
CA SER A 287 -13.98 0.39 -5.75
C SER A 287 -13.84 0.94 -7.16
N ILE A 288 -13.07 2.02 -7.33
CA ILE A 288 -12.89 2.69 -8.62
C ILE A 288 -11.41 2.90 -8.95
N ARG A 289 -11.09 2.87 -10.24
CA ARG A 289 -9.74 3.16 -10.76
C ARG A 289 -9.81 3.91 -12.09
N PRO A 290 -8.75 4.61 -12.52
CA PRO A 290 -8.66 5.09 -13.89
C PRO A 290 -8.77 3.91 -14.86
N ASP A 291 -9.53 4.07 -15.94
CA ASP A 291 -9.64 3.04 -16.96
C ASP A 291 -8.27 2.76 -17.58
N ARG A 292 -7.96 1.46 -17.76
CA ARG A 292 -6.65 0.99 -18.21
C ARG A 292 -6.30 1.56 -19.60
N LYS A 293 -7.29 1.69 -20.48
CA LYS A 293 -7.11 2.02 -21.90
C LYS A 293 -7.34 3.50 -22.17
N ASN A 294 -8.33 4.12 -21.52
CA ASN A 294 -8.49 5.56 -21.55
C ASN A 294 -8.57 6.15 -20.14
N GLN A 295 -7.41 6.59 -19.65
CA GLN A 295 -7.22 7.13 -18.29
C GLN A 295 -8.04 8.39 -17.95
N ASP A 296 -8.82 8.94 -18.88
CA ASP A 296 -9.79 9.97 -18.57
C ASP A 296 -11.08 9.39 -17.95
N TYR A 297 -11.43 8.17 -18.29
CA TYR A 297 -12.59 7.51 -17.69
C TYR A 297 -12.20 6.88 -16.36
N THR A 298 -13.16 6.87 -15.43
CA THR A 298 -13.04 6.15 -14.17
C THR A 298 -13.93 4.92 -14.21
N ARG A 299 -13.33 3.75 -14.02
CA ARG A 299 -13.98 2.45 -14.05
C ARG A 299 -14.32 1.98 -12.64
N ILE A 300 -15.51 1.42 -12.46
CA ILE A 300 -15.91 0.66 -11.28
C ILE A 300 -15.31 -0.74 -11.38
N VAL A 301 -14.45 -1.10 -10.44
CA VAL A 301 -13.74 -2.39 -10.42
C VAL A 301 -14.58 -3.43 -9.71
N THR A 302 -14.99 -3.14 -8.48
CA THR A 302 -15.75 -4.05 -7.62
C THR A 302 -16.85 -3.29 -6.89
N LEU A 303 -17.87 -4.02 -6.46
CA LEU A 303 -18.87 -3.54 -5.52
C LEU A 303 -18.56 -4.18 -4.16
N VAL A 304 -18.76 -3.46 -3.07
CA VAL A 304 -18.62 -4.02 -1.72
C VAL A 304 -19.90 -4.78 -1.39
N ASP A 305 -19.74 -6.04 -0.99
CA ASP A 305 -20.85 -6.90 -0.61
C ASP A 305 -21.68 -6.29 0.52
N GLY A 306 -23.00 -6.43 0.41
CA GLY A 306 -23.94 -5.77 1.32
C GLY A 306 -23.97 -4.23 1.21
N GLY A 307 -23.11 -3.60 0.40
CA GLY A 307 -23.06 -2.16 0.21
C GLY A 307 -24.19 -1.61 -0.68
N PRO A 308 -24.52 -0.30 -0.59
CA PRO A 308 -25.67 0.28 -1.30
C PRO A 308 -25.69 0.09 -2.82
N ALA A 309 -24.53 0.18 -3.49
CA ALA A 309 -24.42 -0.03 -4.94
C ALA A 309 -24.71 -1.48 -5.32
N ALA A 310 -24.19 -2.45 -4.56
CA ALA A 310 -24.47 -3.87 -4.75
C ALA A 310 -25.96 -4.17 -4.52
N GLN A 311 -26.54 -3.68 -3.42
CA GLN A 311 -27.97 -3.85 -3.11
C GLN A 311 -28.88 -3.24 -4.18
N SER A 312 -28.48 -2.11 -4.79
CA SER A 312 -29.27 -1.47 -5.84
C SER A 312 -29.41 -2.32 -7.10
N GLY A 313 -28.40 -3.14 -7.43
CA GLY A 313 -28.28 -3.86 -8.70
C GLY A 313 -28.16 -2.99 -9.96
N GLN A 314 -28.22 -1.66 -9.83
CA GLN A 314 -28.24 -0.72 -10.95
C GLN A 314 -26.83 -0.36 -11.45
N ILE A 315 -25.84 -0.46 -10.56
CA ILE A 315 -24.41 -0.32 -10.85
C ILE A 315 -23.84 -1.72 -11.01
N LYS A 316 -23.01 -1.90 -12.04
CA LYS A 316 -22.35 -3.17 -12.32
C LYS A 316 -20.83 -2.97 -12.28
N PRO A 317 -20.06 -4.02 -11.91
CA PRO A 317 -18.63 -4.04 -12.22
C PRO A 317 -18.39 -3.66 -13.68
N ASN A 318 -17.28 -2.99 -13.93
CA ASN A 318 -16.84 -2.43 -15.21
C ASN A 318 -17.55 -1.20 -15.77
N ASP A 319 -18.62 -0.71 -15.14
CA ASP A 319 -19.21 0.58 -15.54
C ASP A 319 -18.16 1.72 -15.51
N LEU A 320 -18.23 2.61 -16.51
CA LEU A 320 -17.49 3.88 -16.54
C LEU A 320 -18.34 4.99 -15.96
N ILE A 321 -17.81 5.67 -14.95
CA ILE A 321 -18.41 6.87 -14.36
C ILE A 321 -18.07 8.05 -15.27
N ILE A 322 -19.10 8.65 -15.86
CA ILE A 322 -18.96 9.82 -16.75
C ILE A 322 -19.59 11.08 -16.15
N GLY A 323 -20.40 10.95 -15.10
CA GLY A 323 -20.91 12.10 -14.36
C GLY A 323 -21.31 11.77 -12.93
N VAL A 324 -21.22 12.77 -12.05
CA VAL A 324 -21.62 12.68 -10.65
C VAL A 324 -22.38 13.93 -10.23
N ALA A 325 -23.57 13.74 -9.66
CA ALA A 325 -24.37 14.77 -8.99
C ALA A 325 -24.45 14.44 -7.49
N LYS A 326 -23.98 15.36 -6.65
CA LYS A 326 -23.91 15.19 -5.19
C LYS A 326 -25.00 15.98 -4.50
N ASP A 327 -25.79 15.34 -3.64
CA ASP A 327 -26.73 15.98 -2.71
C ASP A 327 -27.73 16.92 -3.42
N GLY A 328 -28.30 16.47 -4.55
CA GLY A 328 -29.27 17.25 -5.34
C GLY A 328 -28.68 18.40 -6.17
N LYS A 329 -27.35 18.55 -6.21
CA LYS A 329 -26.66 19.50 -7.09
C LYS A 329 -26.66 19.05 -8.55
N GLU A 330 -26.31 19.97 -9.45
CA GLU A 330 -26.19 19.69 -10.88
C GLU A 330 -25.20 18.55 -11.18
N MET A 331 -25.50 17.78 -12.22
CA MET A 331 -24.65 16.70 -12.73
C MET A 331 -23.35 17.29 -13.27
N GLN A 332 -22.23 16.93 -12.67
CA GLN A 332 -20.89 17.32 -13.15
C GLN A 332 -20.35 16.23 -14.06
N ASP A 333 -19.85 16.62 -15.24
CA ASP A 333 -19.02 15.75 -16.08
C ASP A 333 -17.68 15.53 -15.37
N VAL A 334 -17.34 14.26 -15.12
CA VAL A 334 -16.13 13.87 -14.40
C VAL A 334 -15.09 13.20 -15.29
N VAL A 335 -15.27 13.21 -16.62
CA VAL A 335 -14.26 12.68 -17.54
C VAL A 335 -12.98 13.51 -17.43
N GLY A 336 -11.85 12.83 -17.25
CA GLY A 336 -10.53 13.43 -17.06
C GLY A 336 -10.21 13.78 -15.61
N TRP A 337 -11.18 13.68 -14.69
CA TRP A 337 -10.96 13.95 -13.27
C TRP A 337 -10.11 12.83 -12.63
N SER A 338 -9.39 13.17 -11.57
CA SER A 338 -8.72 12.14 -10.78
C SER A 338 -9.75 11.28 -10.05
N THR A 339 -9.42 10.00 -9.86
CA THR A 339 -10.24 9.05 -9.08
C THR A 339 -10.59 9.60 -7.70
N ARG A 340 -9.67 10.35 -7.09
CA ARG A 340 -9.84 11.01 -5.79
C ARG A 340 -10.87 12.13 -5.81
N GLU A 341 -10.87 13.00 -6.82
CA GLU A 341 -11.89 14.04 -6.98
C GLU A 341 -13.27 13.39 -7.14
N ILE A 342 -13.35 12.32 -7.93
CA ILE A 342 -14.58 11.53 -8.11
C ILE A 342 -15.02 10.89 -6.78
N VAL A 343 -14.10 10.28 -6.02
CA VAL A 343 -14.40 9.73 -4.69
C VAL A 343 -14.97 10.82 -3.76
N GLY A 344 -14.43 12.04 -3.78
CA GLY A 344 -14.94 13.15 -2.96
C GLY A 344 -16.38 13.59 -3.32
N LEU A 345 -16.80 13.41 -4.58
CA LEU A 345 -18.18 13.62 -5.00
C LEU A 345 -19.09 12.44 -4.63
N ILE A 346 -18.59 11.20 -4.77
CA ILE A 346 -19.34 9.97 -4.49
C ILE A 346 -19.58 9.81 -2.98
N ARG A 347 -18.60 10.14 -2.13
CA ARG A 347 -18.73 10.08 -0.67
C ARG A 347 -19.62 11.19 -0.12
N GLY A 348 -20.25 10.90 1.00
CA GLY A 348 -21.18 11.78 1.70
C GLY A 348 -21.81 11.09 2.89
N LYS A 349 -22.55 11.87 3.69
CA LYS A 349 -23.15 11.38 4.93
C LYS A 349 -24.16 10.26 4.67
N ARG A 350 -24.29 9.32 5.60
CA ARG A 350 -25.38 8.34 5.61
C ARG A 350 -26.75 8.98 5.34
N GLY A 351 -27.56 8.33 4.51
CA GLY A 351 -28.93 8.74 4.17
C GLY A 351 -29.00 9.85 3.11
N THR A 352 -27.88 10.44 2.71
CA THR A 352 -27.83 11.38 1.59
C THR A 352 -27.73 10.66 0.25
N GLU A 353 -28.25 11.27 -0.80
CA GLU A 353 -28.30 10.69 -2.14
C GLU A 353 -27.13 11.16 -3.03
N VAL A 354 -26.61 10.25 -3.85
CA VAL A 354 -25.71 10.56 -4.97
C VAL A 354 -26.25 9.99 -6.26
N VAL A 355 -26.19 10.79 -7.32
CA VAL A 355 -26.63 10.40 -8.65
C VAL A 355 -25.40 10.21 -9.53
N LEU A 356 -25.23 9.01 -10.07
CA LEU A 356 -24.14 8.68 -11.00
C LEU A 356 -24.69 8.53 -12.41
N LYS A 357 -24.02 9.17 -13.37
CA LYS A 357 -24.19 8.85 -14.78
C LYS A 357 -23.10 7.85 -15.17
N VAL A 358 -23.51 6.62 -15.46
CA VAL A 358 -22.62 5.50 -15.77
C VAL A 358 -22.95 4.90 -17.12
N LYS A 359 -21.93 4.38 -17.81
CA LYS A 359 -22.13 3.63 -19.05
C LYS A 359 -21.30 2.36 -19.04
N GLN A 360 -21.76 1.35 -19.77
CA GLN A 360 -20.92 0.21 -20.07
C GLN A 360 -19.79 0.68 -21.00
N PRO A 361 -18.58 0.11 -20.87
CA PRO A 361 -17.51 0.40 -21.82
C PRO A 361 -17.96 0.12 -23.26
N ASN A 362 -17.35 0.83 -24.21
CA ASN A 362 -17.65 0.71 -25.65
C ASN A 362 -19.09 1.03 -26.06
N THR A 363 -19.89 1.60 -25.15
CA THR A 363 -21.20 2.16 -25.50
C THR A 363 -21.09 3.68 -25.71
N PRO A 364 -21.87 4.25 -26.64
CA PRO A 364 -21.92 5.70 -26.83
C PRO A 364 -22.43 6.37 -25.55
N ASP A 365 -22.05 7.63 -25.29
CA ASP A 365 -22.48 8.35 -24.09
C ASP A 365 -24.01 8.54 -24.01
N SER A 366 -24.71 8.42 -25.14
CA SER A 366 -26.17 8.38 -25.22
C SER A 366 -26.78 7.11 -24.61
N ALA A 367 -26.01 6.02 -24.48
CA ALA A 367 -26.39 4.80 -23.79
C ALA A 367 -26.09 4.84 -22.28
N ALA A 368 -25.54 5.96 -21.79
CA ALA A 368 -25.32 6.13 -20.37
C ALA A 368 -26.65 6.16 -19.60
N ARG A 369 -26.67 5.48 -18.47
CA ARG A 369 -27.79 5.44 -17.54
C ARG A 369 -27.49 6.28 -16.32
N THR A 370 -28.52 6.92 -15.78
CA THR A 370 -28.43 7.68 -14.55
C THR A 370 -28.96 6.81 -13.41
N VAL A 371 -28.14 6.61 -12.40
CA VAL A 371 -28.41 5.73 -11.27
C VAL A 371 -28.36 6.56 -10.00
N SER A 372 -29.41 6.49 -9.20
CA SER A 372 -29.44 7.14 -7.90
C SER A 372 -29.19 6.13 -6.79
N ILE A 373 -28.24 6.43 -5.90
CA ILE A 373 -27.86 5.58 -4.77
C ILE A 373 -27.91 6.40 -3.49
N VAL A 374 -28.64 5.91 -2.50
CA VAL A 374 -28.62 6.46 -1.14
C VAL A 374 -27.40 5.89 -0.42
N ARG A 375 -26.58 6.78 0.16
CA ARG A 375 -25.38 6.38 0.90
C ARG A 375 -25.76 5.71 2.20
N ASP A 376 -25.06 4.65 2.55
CA ASP A 376 -25.21 3.97 3.84
C ASP A 376 -23.83 3.61 4.42
N VAL A 377 -23.84 3.15 5.66
CA VAL A 377 -22.67 2.54 6.29
C VAL A 377 -22.44 1.19 5.61
N ILE A 378 -21.30 1.07 4.93
CA ILE A 378 -20.86 -0.18 4.35
C ILE A 378 -20.33 -1.03 5.50
N LYS A 379 -21.18 -1.92 6.02
CA LYS A 379 -20.77 -2.85 7.07
C LYS A 379 -19.84 -3.90 6.47
N GLN A 380 -18.56 -3.83 6.83
CA GLN A 380 -17.57 -4.86 6.51
C GLN A 380 -17.76 -6.10 7.41
N GLU A 381 -18.98 -6.64 7.49
CA GLU A 381 -19.27 -7.86 8.26
C GLU A 381 -18.39 -9.04 7.78
N GLU A 382 -18.07 -9.08 6.49
CA GLU A 382 -17.24 -10.11 5.84
C GLU A 382 -15.71 -9.86 5.94
N SER A 383 -15.25 -8.68 6.36
CA SER A 383 -13.82 -8.36 6.52
C SER A 383 -13.28 -8.62 7.94
N GLY A 384 -14.01 -9.40 8.74
CA GLY A 384 -13.60 -9.81 10.09
C GLY A 384 -12.78 -11.11 10.09
N VAL A 385 -12.67 -11.74 11.25
CA VAL A 385 -11.93 -13.02 11.39
C VAL A 385 -12.67 -14.12 10.64
N GLN A 386 -11.96 -14.83 9.77
CA GLN A 386 -12.49 -16.00 9.07
C GLN A 386 -11.91 -17.28 9.69
N HIS A 387 -12.66 -18.37 9.60
CA HIS A 387 -12.19 -19.68 10.07
C HIS A 387 -12.71 -20.81 9.20
N ARG A 388 -11.91 -21.87 9.09
CA ARG A 388 -12.23 -23.09 8.34
C ARG A 388 -11.45 -24.28 8.88
N VAL A 389 -11.86 -25.49 8.52
CA VAL A 389 -11.11 -26.71 8.81
C VAL A 389 -10.59 -27.29 7.51
N ILE A 390 -9.32 -27.67 7.51
CA ILE A 390 -8.67 -28.38 6.39
C ILE A 390 -8.23 -29.77 6.84
N ASP A 391 -8.14 -30.67 5.87
CA ASP A 391 -7.63 -32.02 6.05
C ASP A 391 -6.18 -32.08 5.55
N VAL A 392 -5.27 -32.50 6.43
CA VAL A 392 -3.83 -32.61 6.14
C VAL A 392 -3.37 -34.04 6.36
N GLU A 393 -2.94 -34.70 5.29
CA GLU A 393 -2.29 -36.00 5.39
C GLU A 393 -0.91 -35.85 6.04
N HIS A 394 -0.70 -36.57 7.14
CA HIS A 394 0.55 -36.58 7.87
C HIS A 394 0.80 -37.96 8.48
N ASN A 395 1.95 -38.56 8.16
CA ASN A 395 2.36 -39.90 8.60
C ASN A 395 1.30 -41.00 8.39
N GLY A 396 0.60 -40.96 7.24
CA GLY A 396 -0.44 -41.94 6.89
C GLY A 396 -1.77 -41.78 7.64
N SER A 397 -1.93 -40.69 8.39
CA SER A 397 -3.19 -40.31 9.04
C SER A 397 -3.67 -38.96 8.52
N ASN A 398 -4.98 -38.80 8.37
CA ASN A 398 -5.54 -37.50 8.04
C ASN A 398 -5.78 -36.69 9.33
N LYS A 399 -5.28 -35.47 9.37
CA LYS A 399 -5.34 -34.55 10.52
C LYS A 399 -6.26 -33.38 10.20
N ARG A 400 -7.18 -33.07 11.11
CA ARG A 400 -8.12 -31.94 10.95
C ARG A 400 -7.49 -30.69 11.53
N ILE A 401 -7.14 -29.73 10.70
CA ILE A 401 -6.45 -28.51 11.13
C ILE A 401 -7.40 -27.33 11.04
N GLY A 402 -7.59 -26.63 12.15
CA GLY A 402 -8.31 -25.36 12.15
C GLY A 402 -7.45 -24.26 11.57
N VAL A 403 -7.98 -23.48 10.65
CA VAL A 403 -7.31 -22.30 10.08
C VAL A 403 -8.07 -21.07 10.56
N LEU A 404 -7.35 -20.14 11.17
CA LEU A 404 -7.86 -18.87 11.67
C LEU A 404 -7.19 -17.74 10.90
N GLU A 405 -7.95 -17.05 10.05
CA GLU A 405 -7.45 -15.98 9.17
C GLU A 405 -7.84 -14.63 9.77
N ILE A 406 -6.83 -13.83 10.14
CA ILE A 406 -7.02 -12.55 10.81
C ILE A 406 -6.59 -11.43 9.85
N PRO A 407 -7.53 -10.62 9.32
CA PRO A 407 -7.19 -9.59 8.33
C PRO A 407 -6.61 -8.32 8.95
N SER A 408 -6.97 -8.02 10.20
CA SER A 408 -6.40 -6.91 10.99
C SER A 408 -6.76 -7.02 12.47
N PHE A 409 -6.00 -6.32 13.33
CA PHE A 409 -6.34 -6.16 14.75
C PHE A 409 -7.35 -5.02 14.97
N TYR A 410 -8.52 -5.14 14.35
CA TYR A 410 -9.50 -4.05 14.27
C TYR A 410 -10.23 -3.79 15.60
N LEU A 411 -10.49 -2.51 15.87
CA LEU A 411 -11.27 -2.02 17.01
C LEU A 411 -11.97 -0.71 16.68
N ASN A 412 -13.30 -0.63 16.85
CA ASN A 412 -14.01 0.64 16.72
C ASN A 412 -13.87 1.50 17.99
N TYR A 413 -12.79 2.27 18.05
CA TYR A 413 -12.46 3.12 19.20
C TYR A 413 -13.55 4.16 19.52
N LEU A 414 -14.25 4.69 18.52
CA LEU A 414 -15.28 5.70 18.73
C LEU A 414 -16.51 5.10 19.40
N ALA A 415 -17.00 3.96 18.89
CA ALA A 415 -18.12 3.25 19.49
C ALA A 415 -17.79 2.75 20.91
N ARG A 416 -16.58 2.21 21.12
CA ARG A 416 -16.11 1.81 22.46
C ARG A 416 -16.09 2.99 23.44
N ARG A 417 -15.56 4.16 23.03
CA ARG A 417 -15.51 5.36 23.90
C ARG A 417 -16.89 5.94 24.19
N SER A 418 -17.85 5.82 23.28
CA SER A 418 -19.22 6.30 23.47
C SER A 418 -20.11 5.31 24.23
N GLY A 419 -19.60 4.11 24.57
CA GLY A 419 -20.38 3.05 25.22
C GLY A 419 -21.40 2.38 24.29
N GLN A 420 -21.25 2.53 22.97
CA GLN A 420 -22.07 1.85 21.99
C GLN A 420 -21.55 0.43 21.75
N GLU A 421 -22.42 -0.47 21.30
CA GLU A 421 -21.99 -1.78 20.82
C GLU A 421 -20.98 -1.63 19.68
N TYR A 422 -19.93 -2.45 19.72
CA TYR A 422 -18.89 -2.48 18.72
C TYR A 422 -18.47 -3.91 18.46
N ARG A 423 -17.98 -4.16 17.25
CA ARG A 423 -17.31 -5.41 16.88
C ARG A 423 -15.81 -5.24 17.12
N SER A 424 -15.14 -6.30 17.57
CA SER A 424 -13.70 -6.31 17.77
C SER A 424 -13.09 -7.65 17.35
N VAL A 425 -11.82 -7.63 16.96
CA VAL A 425 -11.13 -8.84 16.52
C VAL A 425 -11.09 -9.90 17.63
N SER A 426 -10.95 -9.50 18.90
CA SER A 426 -10.91 -10.46 20.01
C SER A 426 -12.23 -11.22 20.18
N GLU A 427 -13.38 -10.55 20.07
CA GLU A 427 -14.69 -11.20 20.16
C GLU A 427 -14.95 -12.18 19.00
N ASP A 428 -14.54 -11.79 17.80
CA ASP A 428 -14.67 -12.63 16.61
C ASP A 428 -13.73 -13.84 16.66
N THR A 429 -12.49 -13.65 17.09
CA THR A 429 -11.55 -14.75 17.33
C THR A 429 -12.07 -15.72 18.39
N GLN A 430 -12.64 -15.22 19.49
CA GLN A 430 -13.23 -16.09 20.51
C GLN A 430 -14.35 -16.97 19.93
N LYS A 431 -15.24 -16.40 19.10
CA LYS A 431 -16.31 -17.16 18.43
C LYS A 431 -15.72 -18.20 17.47
N ALA A 432 -14.73 -17.82 16.67
CA ALA A 432 -14.06 -18.70 15.72
C ALA A 432 -13.34 -19.87 16.41
N ILE A 433 -12.59 -19.62 17.49
CA ILE A 433 -11.93 -20.69 18.27
C ILE A 433 -12.95 -21.68 18.82
N LYS A 434 -14.07 -21.19 19.39
CA LYS A 434 -15.13 -22.07 19.90
C LYS A 434 -15.72 -22.94 18.78
N ALA A 435 -16.03 -22.35 17.63
CA ALA A 435 -16.55 -23.07 16.47
C ALA A 435 -15.56 -24.09 15.89
N LEU A 436 -14.25 -23.80 15.92
CA LEU A 436 -13.21 -24.74 15.49
C LEU A 436 -13.04 -25.90 16.50
N LYS A 437 -13.13 -25.62 17.80
CA LYS A 437 -13.06 -26.67 18.85
C LYS A 437 -14.22 -27.65 18.77
N GLU A 438 -15.41 -27.17 18.42
CA GLU A 438 -16.59 -28.03 18.17
C GLU A 438 -16.39 -28.98 16.97
N GLN A 439 -15.34 -28.78 16.16
CA GLN A 439 -15.00 -29.63 15.02
C GLN A 439 -13.85 -30.61 15.28
N ASP A 440 -13.43 -30.79 16.54
CA ASP A 440 -12.40 -31.75 16.96
C ASP A 440 -11.08 -31.62 16.16
N ILE A 441 -10.54 -30.41 16.06
CA ILE A 441 -9.28 -30.14 15.37
C ILE A 441 -8.06 -30.72 16.12
N ASP A 442 -7.10 -31.28 15.37
CA ASP A 442 -5.82 -31.81 15.86
C ASP A 442 -4.75 -30.72 16.09
N GLY A 443 -4.98 -29.52 15.57
CA GLY A 443 -4.03 -28.41 15.58
C GLY A 443 -4.62 -27.16 14.92
N MET A 444 -3.96 -26.01 15.08
CA MET A 444 -4.46 -24.73 14.57
C MET A 444 -3.39 -23.90 13.87
N VAL A 445 -3.69 -23.44 12.66
CA VAL A 445 -2.93 -22.44 11.91
C VAL A 445 -3.55 -21.07 12.14
N VAL A 446 -2.76 -20.10 12.59
CA VAL A 446 -3.15 -18.69 12.68
C VAL A 446 -2.46 -17.94 11.55
N ASP A 447 -3.22 -17.47 10.57
CA ASP A 447 -2.69 -16.75 9.42
C ASP A 447 -2.75 -15.23 9.65
N LEU A 448 -1.57 -14.61 9.78
CA LEU A 448 -1.37 -13.17 9.91
C LEU A 448 -0.70 -12.57 8.66
N ARG A 449 -0.62 -13.30 7.55
CA ARG A 449 -0.06 -12.78 6.30
C ARG A 449 -0.86 -11.56 5.86
N ASN A 450 -0.14 -10.50 5.49
CA ASN A 450 -0.73 -9.24 5.02
C ASN A 450 -1.55 -8.47 6.07
N ASP A 451 -1.50 -8.88 7.35
CA ASP A 451 -2.13 -8.13 8.45
C ASP A 451 -1.23 -6.93 8.86
N PRO A 452 -1.67 -5.68 8.61
CA PRO A 452 -0.86 -4.50 8.89
C PRO A 452 -0.90 -4.07 10.37
N GLY A 453 -1.52 -4.87 11.24
CA GLY A 453 -1.66 -4.66 12.66
C GLY A 453 -2.98 -3.98 13.05
N GLY A 454 -2.94 -3.21 14.14
CA GLY A 454 -4.12 -2.54 14.67
C GLY A 454 -4.02 -2.24 16.15
N SER A 455 -5.06 -2.55 16.89
CA SER A 455 -5.19 -2.21 18.31
C SER A 455 -4.27 -3.04 19.20
N LEU A 456 -3.43 -2.33 19.97
CA LEU A 456 -2.63 -2.92 21.04
C LEU A 456 -3.50 -3.65 22.09
N THR A 457 -4.66 -3.09 22.43
CA THR A 457 -5.52 -3.73 23.45
C THR A 457 -6.12 -5.03 22.93
N GLU A 458 -6.40 -5.09 21.64
CA GLU A 458 -6.97 -6.30 21.03
C GLU A 458 -5.93 -7.41 20.91
N VAL A 459 -4.69 -7.10 20.49
CA VAL A 459 -3.65 -8.14 20.42
C VAL A 459 -3.31 -8.74 21.78
N VAL A 460 -3.22 -7.92 22.83
CA VAL A 460 -2.96 -8.42 24.19
C VAL A 460 -4.10 -9.34 24.66
N LYS A 461 -5.35 -8.96 24.42
CA LYS A 461 -6.52 -9.79 24.75
C LYS A 461 -6.59 -11.08 23.93
N MET A 462 -6.21 -11.03 22.65
CA MET A 462 -6.15 -12.23 21.80
C MET A 462 -5.04 -13.18 22.22
N LEU A 463 -3.88 -12.67 22.65
CA LEU A 463 -2.79 -13.50 23.14
C LEU A 463 -3.18 -14.30 24.38
N GLY A 464 -4.00 -13.73 25.28
CA GLY A 464 -4.56 -14.43 26.44
C GLY A 464 -5.38 -15.69 26.09
N MET A 465 -5.91 -15.78 24.86
CA MET A 465 -6.63 -16.97 24.39
C MET A 465 -5.70 -18.17 24.14
N PHE A 466 -4.39 -17.92 23.98
CA PHE A 466 -3.37 -18.91 23.63
C PHE A 466 -2.31 -19.08 24.71
N ILE A 467 -1.95 -18.01 25.41
CA ILE A 467 -0.94 -17.96 26.48
C ILE A 467 -1.68 -17.77 27.79
N LYS A 468 -1.48 -18.71 28.72
CA LYS A 468 -2.23 -18.77 29.98
C LYS A 468 -1.97 -17.59 30.91
N ASP A 469 -0.70 -17.20 31.08
CA ASP A 469 -0.32 -16.15 32.01
C ASP A 469 1.04 -15.52 31.66
N GLY A 470 1.24 -14.30 32.14
CA GLY A 470 2.49 -13.54 32.04
C GLY A 470 2.46 -12.35 31.08
N PRO A 471 3.59 -11.64 30.94
CA PRO A 471 3.70 -10.45 30.11
C PRO A 471 3.62 -10.80 28.61
N MET A 472 3.02 -9.94 27.80
CA MET A 472 2.88 -10.15 26.36
C MET A 472 3.77 -9.19 25.55
N VAL A 473 3.90 -7.94 26.02
CA VAL A 473 4.67 -6.89 25.33
C VAL A 473 5.06 -5.80 26.33
N GLN A 474 6.23 -5.20 26.12
CA GLN A 474 6.69 -4.04 26.87
C GLN A 474 6.66 -2.79 25.99
N ILE A 475 6.28 -1.65 26.56
CA ILE A 475 6.17 -0.38 25.83
C ILE A 475 6.99 0.69 26.54
N ARG A 476 7.96 1.25 25.82
CA ARG A 476 8.71 2.42 26.29
C ARG A 476 8.13 3.69 25.70
N ASP A 477 7.90 4.70 26.52
CA ASP A 477 7.57 6.06 26.04
C ASP A 477 8.82 6.91 25.77
N GLY A 478 8.63 8.11 25.19
CA GLY A 478 9.72 9.06 24.91
C GLY A 478 10.42 9.64 26.15
N ARG A 479 9.94 9.36 27.36
CA ARG A 479 10.58 9.74 28.64
C ARG A 479 11.31 8.56 29.30
N GLY A 480 11.32 7.40 28.65
CA GLY A 480 11.95 6.18 29.14
C GLY A 480 11.09 5.37 30.11
N LYS A 481 9.84 5.74 30.36
CA LYS A 481 8.93 4.94 31.19
C LYS A 481 8.58 3.67 30.42
N ILE A 482 8.70 2.52 31.08
CA ILE A 482 8.35 1.21 30.54
C ILE A 482 7.06 0.73 31.21
N ASP A 483 6.05 0.43 30.40
CA ASP A 483 4.81 -0.21 30.82
C ASP A 483 4.79 -1.65 30.25
N VAL A 484 4.56 -2.63 31.13
CA VAL A 484 4.43 -4.04 30.76
C VAL A 484 2.95 -4.37 30.61
N TYR A 485 2.58 -4.90 29.45
CA TYR A 485 1.21 -5.30 29.15
C TYR A 485 1.08 -6.81 29.29
N GLN A 486 0.05 -7.23 29.99
CA GLN A 486 -0.37 -8.61 30.20
C GLN A 486 -1.88 -8.70 29.95
N ASP A 487 -2.43 -9.91 29.86
CA ASP A 487 -3.87 -10.10 29.75
C ASP A 487 -4.60 -9.42 30.91
N PRO A 488 -5.49 -8.44 30.65
CA PRO A 488 -6.15 -7.67 31.71
C PRO A 488 -7.21 -8.47 32.50
N ASP A 489 -7.69 -9.59 31.96
CA ASP A 489 -8.89 -10.28 32.46
C ASP A 489 -8.59 -11.61 33.20
N ASP A 490 -7.31 -11.96 33.43
CA ASP A 490 -6.88 -13.33 33.78
C ASP A 490 -7.56 -14.37 32.84
N GLY A 491 -7.65 -14.01 31.55
CA GLY A 491 -8.55 -14.64 30.59
C GLY A 491 -8.38 -16.14 30.47
N GLU A 492 -9.48 -16.84 30.25
CA GLU A 492 -9.45 -18.28 29.99
C GLU A 492 -8.62 -18.56 28.72
N GLN A 493 -7.57 -19.37 28.87
CA GLN A 493 -6.86 -19.94 27.73
C GLN A 493 -7.84 -20.79 26.92
N LEU A 494 -8.36 -20.24 25.82
CA LEU A 494 -9.39 -20.89 25.01
C LEU A 494 -8.83 -22.04 24.18
N TYR A 495 -7.56 -21.96 23.79
CA TYR A 495 -6.88 -22.98 23.00
C TYR A 495 -5.47 -23.26 23.53
N ASP A 496 -5.26 -24.49 24.00
CA ASP A 496 -4.01 -25.02 24.56
C ASP A 496 -3.33 -26.05 23.63
N GLY A 497 -4.03 -26.51 22.58
CA GLY A 497 -3.53 -27.43 21.57
C GLY A 497 -2.39 -26.88 20.72
N ASP A 498 -1.85 -27.69 19.81
CA ASP A 498 -0.72 -27.27 18.98
C ASP A 498 -1.12 -26.19 17.99
N MET A 499 -0.21 -25.24 17.78
CA MET A 499 -0.44 -24.11 16.89
C MET A 499 0.81 -23.68 16.14
N VAL A 500 0.56 -23.03 15.01
CA VAL A 500 1.56 -22.35 14.18
C VAL A 500 1.00 -21.02 13.70
N VAL A 501 1.86 -20.00 13.63
CA VAL A 501 1.52 -18.67 13.15
C VAL A 501 2.23 -18.42 11.83
N ILE A 502 1.49 -18.03 10.80
CA ILE A 502 2.05 -17.66 9.50
C ILE A 502 2.18 -16.14 9.43
N VAL A 503 3.36 -15.67 9.03
CA VAL A 503 3.67 -14.25 8.86
C VAL A 503 4.35 -13.97 7.52
N ASN A 504 4.35 -12.73 7.08
CA ASN A 504 5.17 -12.29 5.95
C ASN A 504 5.62 -10.84 6.12
N LEU A 505 6.35 -10.31 5.14
CA LEU A 505 6.86 -8.93 5.17
C LEU A 505 5.76 -7.86 5.37
N ALA A 506 4.49 -8.16 5.06
CA ALA A 506 3.35 -7.27 5.27
C ALA A 506 2.65 -7.46 6.63
N SER A 507 3.04 -8.45 7.42
CA SER A 507 2.64 -8.58 8.83
C SER A 507 3.34 -7.49 9.65
N ALA A 508 2.58 -6.60 10.30
CA ALA A 508 3.15 -5.43 10.97
C ALA A 508 2.55 -5.16 12.35
N SER A 509 3.31 -4.47 13.21
CA SER A 509 2.83 -3.88 14.46
C SER A 509 2.15 -4.91 15.40
N ALA A 510 0.83 -4.90 15.52
CA ALA A 510 0.11 -5.84 16.39
C ALA A 510 0.34 -7.30 15.98
N SER A 511 0.44 -7.60 14.68
CA SER A 511 0.74 -8.96 14.20
C SER A 511 2.15 -9.40 14.59
N GLU A 512 3.10 -8.46 14.65
CA GLU A 512 4.46 -8.72 15.11
C GLU A 512 4.50 -8.94 16.63
N ILE A 513 3.69 -8.21 17.40
CA ILE A 513 3.52 -8.45 18.84
C ILE A 513 2.95 -9.86 19.07
N PHE A 514 1.92 -10.24 18.31
CA PHE A 514 1.31 -11.56 18.41
C PHE A 514 2.33 -12.67 18.11
N ALA A 515 2.98 -12.61 16.94
CA ALA A 515 3.95 -13.61 16.52
C ALA A 515 5.15 -13.67 17.47
N ALA A 516 5.68 -12.53 17.91
CA ALA A 516 6.81 -12.48 18.83
C ALA A 516 6.48 -13.10 20.19
N ALA A 517 5.30 -12.83 20.75
CA ALA A 517 4.88 -13.42 22.02
C ALA A 517 4.71 -14.95 21.91
N ILE A 518 4.06 -15.43 20.85
CA ILE A 518 3.92 -16.87 20.60
C ILE A 518 5.30 -17.55 20.47
N GLN A 519 6.24 -16.92 19.75
CA GLN A 519 7.61 -17.40 19.58
C GLN A 519 8.41 -17.37 20.89
N ASP A 520 8.39 -16.25 21.62
CA ASP A 520 9.17 -16.08 22.85
C ASP A 520 8.76 -17.08 23.93
N TYR A 521 7.45 -17.31 24.06
CA TYR A 521 6.91 -18.32 24.96
C TYR A 521 7.13 -19.76 24.47
N GLY A 522 7.58 -19.97 23.23
CA GLY A 522 7.59 -21.29 22.60
C GLY A 522 6.20 -21.92 22.57
N ARG A 523 5.14 -21.11 22.46
CA ARG A 523 3.74 -21.55 22.48
C ARG A 523 3.35 -22.25 21.17
N GLY A 524 3.92 -21.81 20.06
CA GLY A 524 3.76 -22.35 18.72
C GLY A 524 4.89 -21.89 17.82
N LEU A 525 5.03 -22.50 16.65
CA LEU A 525 6.01 -22.07 15.65
C LEU A 525 5.55 -20.78 14.96
N VAL A 526 6.48 -19.92 14.60
CA VAL A 526 6.27 -18.83 13.63
C VAL A 526 6.91 -19.22 12.31
N VAL A 527 6.16 -19.20 11.21
CA VAL A 527 6.65 -19.61 9.88
C VAL A 527 6.31 -18.56 8.83
N GLY A 528 7.07 -18.50 7.74
CA GLY A 528 6.83 -17.54 6.66
C GLY A 528 8.05 -16.72 6.30
N SER A 529 7.88 -15.42 6.04
CA SER A 529 9.00 -14.49 5.82
C SER A 529 9.11 -13.45 6.94
N THR A 530 10.30 -12.88 7.11
CA THR A 530 10.55 -11.85 8.12
C THR A 530 9.56 -10.70 8.00
N THR A 531 8.98 -10.29 9.13
CA THR A 531 7.90 -9.29 9.16
C THR A 531 8.36 -7.86 8.86
N THR A 532 7.41 -6.92 8.78
CA THR A 532 7.65 -5.51 8.41
C THR A 532 8.76 -4.83 9.21
N GLY A 533 8.85 -5.08 10.53
CA GLY A 533 9.76 -4.39 11.44
C GLY A 533 9.16 -3.13 12.08
N LYS A 534 7.83 -3.03 12.22
CA LYS A 534 7.15 -1.87 12.80
C LYS A 534 7.07 -2.00 14.32
N GLY A 535 8.10 -1.48 14.99
CA GLY A 535 8.22 -1.49 16.45
C GLY A 535 7.76 -0.21 17.13
N SER A 536 7.00 0.66 16.47
CA SER A 536 6.58 1.97 17.01
C SER A 536 5.07 2.19 17.00
N ALA A 537 4.60 2.99 17.95
CA ALA A 537 3.20 3.38 18.09
C ALA A 537 3.02 4.91 18.05
N GLN A 538 1.98 5.31 17.33
CA GLN A 538 1.61 6.70 17.13
C GLN A 538 0.44 7.08 18.05
N ILE A 539 0.40 8.35 18.46
CA ILE A 539 -0.77 8.95 19.10
C ILE A 539 -1.41 9.93 18.11
N GLN A 540 -2.73 9.81 17.97
CA GLN A 540 -3.56 10.73 17.19
C GLN A 540 -3.82 12.03 17.98
N LEU A 541 -3.63 13.17 17.33
CA LEU A 541 -3.73 14.52 17.90
C LEU A 541 -4.71 15.36 17.08
N ASP A 542 -5.93 15.53 17.59
CA ASP A 542 -7.05 16.17 16.85
C ASP A 542 -7.27 17.65 17.23
N ASN A 543 -6.39 18.25 18.03
CA ASN A 543 -6.55 19.60 18.60
C ASN A 543 -5.67 20.67 17.92
N LEU A 544 -5.30 20.45 16.66
CA LEU A 544 -4.59 21.46 15.87
C LEU A 544 -5.55 22.56 15.39
N ALA A 545 -5.02 23.76 15.13
CA ALA A 545 -5.83 24.86 14.60
C ALA A 545 -6.38 24.55 13.20
N LEU A 546 -5.66 23.73 12.43
CA LEU A 546 -6.09 23.12 11.18
C LEU A 546 -5.69 21.65 11.22
N GLY A 547 -6.62 20.76 10.87
CA GLY A 547 -6.28 19.35 10.67
C GLY A 547 -6.03 18.58 11.95
N SER A 548 -5.23 17.52 11.83
CA SER A 548 -4.79 16.65 12.92
C SER A 548 -3.36 16.16 12.67
N ALA A 549 -2.75 15.45 13.61
CA ALA A 549 -1.47 14.80 13.39
C ALA A 549 -1.39 13.44 14.08
N THR A 550 -0.56 12.54 13.54
CA THR A 550 -0.03 11.40 14.28
C THR A 550 1.40 11.72 14.71
N LEU A 551 1.74 11.34 15.94
CA LEU A 551 3.10 11.49 16.45
C LEU A 551 3.56 10.19 17.08
N THR A 552 4.71 9.68 16.65
CA THR A 552 5.34 8.51 17.29
C THR A 552 5.80 8.91 18.70
N GLN A 553 5.23 8.24 19.72
CA GLN A 553 5.54 8.51 21.14
C GLN A 553 5.93 7.26 21.93
N ARG A 554 5.81 6.08 21.29
CA ARG A 554 5.98 4.80 21.95
C ARG A 554 6.75 3.84 21.05
N LYS A 555 7.48 2.94 21.69
CA LYS A 555 8.19 1.84 21.04
C LYS A 555 7.92 0.53 21.76
N PHE A 556 7.69 -0.52 20.98
CA PHE A 556 7.36 -1.85 21.44
C PHE A 556 8.62 -2.72 21.59
N TYR A 557 8.59 -3.56 22.60
CA TYR A 557 9.62 -4.52 22.92
C TYR A 557 8.99 -5.86 23.28
N ARG A 558 9.67 -6.91 22.85
CA ARG A 558 9.39 -8.30 23.18
C ARG A 558 9.58 -8.54 24.69
N VAL A 559 9.04 -9.64 25.18
CA VAL A 559 9.22 -10.06 26.59
C VAL A 559 10.70 -10.36 26.91
N ASN A 560 11.44 -10.81 25.90
CA ASN A 560 12.89 -11.01 25.96
C ASN A 560 13.73 -9.71 25.91
N GLY A 561 13.09 -8.54 25.81
CA GLY A 561 13.74 -7.22 25.79
C GLY A 561 14.14 -6.70 24.41
N GLY A 562 14.12 -7.52 23.36
CA GLY A 562 14.41 -7.08 21.99
C GLY A 562 13.26 -6.29 21.34
N SER A 563 13.54 -5.24 20.58
CA SER A 563 12.49 -4.58 19.77
C SER A 563 12.23 -5.30 18.44
N THR A 564 11.02 -5.19 17.91
CA THR A 564 10.72 -5.54 16.51
C THR A 564 11.13 -4.44 15.53
N GLN A 565 11.40 -3.22 16.01
CA GLN A 565 11.74 -2.08 15.16
C GLN A 565 12.92 -2.39 14.21
N ASN A 566 12.76 -2.18 12.90
CA ASN A 566 13.74 -2.48 11.85
C ASN A 566 14.19 -3.95 11.71
N LYS A 567 13.89 -4.84 12.65
CA LYS A 567 14.27 -6.26 12.56
C LYS A 567 13.10 -7.16 12.22
N GLY A 568 11.91 -6.82 12.68
CA GLY A 568 10.73 -7.67 12.62
C GLY A 568 10.83 -8.88 13.54
N VAL A 569 9.92 -9.81 13.35
CA VAL A 569 9.93 -11.17 13.85
C VAL A 569 10.53 -12.02 12.74
N VAL A 570 11.70 -12.60 13.01
CA VAL A 570 12.31 -13.60 12.15
C VAL A 570 11.58 -14.92 12.43
N PRO A 571 11.01 -15.58 11.41
CA PRO A 571 10.29 -16.83 11.60
C PRO A 571 11.23 -17.95 12.09
N ASP A 572 10.68 -18.90 12.85
CA ASP A 572 11.37 -20.13 13.25
C ASP A 572 11.68 -21.02 12.05
N VAL A 573 10.79 -21.04 11.04
CA VAL A 573 10.98 -21.72 9.75
C VAL A 573 10.66 -20.78 8.60
N GLU A 574 11.64 -20.57 7.72
CA GLU A 574 11.52 -19.65 6.60
C GLU A 574 10.79 -20.29 5.40
N LEU A 575 9.83 -19.55 4.84
CA LEU A 575 9.11 -19.86 3.61
C LEU A 575 9.36 -18.76 2.57
N VAL A 576 9.09 -19.06 1.29
CA VAL A 576 9.25 -18.11 0.17
C VAL A 576 8.70 -16.71 0.48
N ASN A 577 9.56 -15.69 0.43
CA ASN A 577 9.15 -14.29 0.53
C ASN A 577 8.64 -13.78 -0.82
N ILE A 578 7.36 -13.39 -0.89
CA ILE A 578 6.74 -12.88 -2.12
C ILE A 578 6.88 -11.37 -2.31
N TYR A 579 7.47 -10.66 -1.35
CA TYR A 579 7.65 -9.21 -1.39
C TYR A 579 9.07 -8.81 -1.81
N ASP A 580 9.21 -7.55 -2.22
CA ASP A 580 10.49 -6.92 -2.52
C ASP A 580 10.92 -6.08 -1.31
N GLU A 581 11.94 -6.56 -0.59
CA GLU A 581 12.44 -5.94 0.65
C GLU A 581 13.13 -4.60 0.41
N GLU A 582 13.60 -4.31 -0.80
CA GLU A 582 14.22 -3.02 -1.11
C GLU A 582 13.18 -1.88 -1.14
N VAL A 583 11.92 -2.23 -1.41
CA VAL A 583 10.85 -1.25 -1.65
C VAL A 583 9.77 -1.29 -0.57
N PHE A 584 9.69 -2.36 0.21
CA PHE A 584 8.63 -2.59 1.19
C PHE A 584 9.16 -3.01 2.57
N GLY A 585 8.54 -2.50 3.63
CA GLY A 585 8.92 -2.76 5.02
C GLY A 585 9.53 -1.53 5.72
N GLU A 586 9.68 -1.59 7.04
CA GLU A 586 10.23 -0.48 7.85
C GLU A 586 11.65 -0.12 7.41
N ARG A 587 12.44 -1.15 7.07
CA ARG A 587 13.85 -1.04 6.66
C ARG A 587 14.05 -0.24 5.37
N ALA A 588 13.04 -0.24 4.49
CA ALA A 588 13.07 0.49 3.22
C ALA A 588 12.68 1.98 3.37
N THR A 589 12.14 2.38 4.53
CA THR A 589 11.70 3.76 4.76
C THR A 589 12.85 4.72 5.02
N LYS A 590 12.58 6.03 4.89
CA LYS A 590 13.53 7.07 5.31
C LYS A 590 13.40 7.35 6.79
N ASN A 591 14.54 7.42 7.48
CA ASN A 591 14.66 7.72 8.91
C ASN A 591 13.84 6.81 9.84
N PRO A 592 13.82 5.48 9.66
CA PRO A 592 13.16 4.61 10.64
C PRO A 592 13.87 4.71 11.99
N LEU A 593 13.12 4.58 13.08
CA LEU A 593 13.73 4.53 14.41
C LEU A 593 14.73 3.37 14.49
N ALA A 594 15.91 3.58 15.08
CA ALA A 594 16.93 2.53 15.21
C ALA A 594 16.41 1.34 16.04
N TRP A 595 16.91 0.13 15.79
CA TRP A 595 16.68 -1.01 16.67
C TRP A 595 17.45 -0.85 17.99
N ASP A 596 16.84 -1.24 19.11
CA ASP A 596 17.50 -1.31 20.42
C ASP A 596 16.84 -2.37 21.31
N THR A 597 17.36 -2.52 22.54
CA THR A 597 16.87 -3.45 23.54
C THR A 597 16.56 -2.73 24.85
N ILE A 598 15.72 -3.35 25.67
CA ILE A 598 15.50 -3.02 27.09
C ILE A 598 15.73 -4.28 27.94
N GLU A 599 15.56 -4.16 29.26
CA GLU A 599 15.57 -5.32 30.14
C GLU A 599 14.44 -6.30 29.78
N SER A 600 14.73 -7.60 29.86
CA SER A 600 13.72 -8.63 29.75
C SER A 600 12.83 -8.63 30.99
N VAL A 601 11.56 -8.99 30.82
CA VAL A 601 10.64 -9.25 31.93
C VAL A 601 10.68 -10.73 32.30
N ASP A 602 10.33 -11.06 33.53
CA ASP A 602 10.23 -12.45 33.95
C ASP A 602 9.06 -13.14 33.22
N TYR A 603 9.36 -14.21 32.51
CA TYR A 603 8.39 -15.09 31.87
C TYR A 603 8.94 -16.51 31.80
N THR A 604 8.07 -17.51 31.65
CA THR A 604 8.47 -18.92 31.55
C THR A 604 8.15 -19.46 30.16
N PRO A 605 9.15 -19.68 29.29
CA PRO A 605 8.94 -20.35 28.01
C PRO A 605 8.44 -21.79 28.23
N ALA A 606 7.52 -22.25 27.38
CA ALA A 606 7.08 -23.64 27.34
C ALA A 606 8.20 -24.61 26.91
N GLY A 607 9.27 -24.10 26.27
CA GLY A 607 10.45 -24.87 25.90
C GLY A 607 10.20 -25.93 24.81
N LYS A 608 9.14 -25.78 24.00
CA LYS A 608 8.70 -26.79 23.03
C LYS A 608 9.68 -27.03 21.86
N PHE A 609 10.41 -26.02 21.42
CA PHE A 609 11.21 -26.08 20.19
C PHE A 609 12.69 -25.83 20.46
N THR A 610 13.51 -26.86 20.32
CA THR A 610 14.97 -26.75 20.47
C THR A 610 15.63 -26.21 19.19
N ALA A 611 16.84 -25.69 19.29
CA ALA A 611 17.60 -25.26 18.11
C ALA A 611 17.78 -26.40 17.07
N ASP A 612 17.98 -27.64 17.54
CA ASP A 612 18.10 -28.80 16.66
C ASP A 612 16.76 -29.13 15.98
N THR A 613 15.64 -29.05 16.72
CA THR A 613 14.30 -29.21 16.15
C THR A 613 14.05 -28.19 15.05
N LEU A 614 14.32 -26.90 15.31
CA LEU A 614 14.14 -25.83 14.33
C LEU A 614 15.01 -26.03 13.10
N LYS A 615 16.27 -26.45 13.29
CA LYS A 615 17.16 -26.76 12.18
C LYS A 615 16.60 -27.88 11.29
N THR A 616 16.14 -28.98 11.89
CA THR A 616 15.53 -30.10 11.16
C THR A 616 14.28 -29.67 10.40
N LEU A 617 13.40 -28.89 11.03
CA LEU A 617 12.18 -28.37 10.39
C LEU A 617 12.51 -27.48 9.19
N ASN A 618 13.54 -26.62 9.28
CA ASN A 618 13.99 -25.80 8.15
C ASN A 618 14.52 -26.65 6.99
N GLU A 619 15.37 -27.65 7.27
CA GLU A 619 15.90 -28.55 6.24
C GLU A 619 14.76 -29.32 5.53
N GLN A 620 13.79 -29.82 6.28
CA GLN A 620 12.63 -30.52 5.73
C GLN A 620 11.72 -29.59 4.92
N SER A 621 11.42 -28.40 5.43
CA SER A 621 10.60 -27.41 4.72
C SER A 621 11.25 -26.99 3.41
N GLN A 622 12.56 -26.74 3.41
CA GLN A 622 13.29 -26.36 2.22
C GLN A 622 13.15 -27.42 1.12
N VAL A 623 13.29 -28.70 1.46
CA VAL A 623 13.06 -29.80 0.51
C VAL A 623 11.62 -29.79 0.00
N ARG A 624 10.62 -29.65 0.87
CA ARG A 624 9.21 -29.62 0.44
C ARG A 624 8.91 -28.44 -0.47
N GLN A 625 9.44 -27.26 -0.18
CA GLN A 625 9.29 -26.07 -1.01
C GLN A 625 9.88 -26.26 -2.42
N THR A 626 10.96 -27.03 -2.57
CA THR A 626 11.51 -27.34 -3.91
C THR A 626 10.69 -28.37 -4.72
N LEU A 627 9.84 -29.14 -4.04
CA LEU A 627 8.99 -30.17 -4.65
C LEU A 627 7.56 -29.69 -4.89
N ASP A 628 7.09 -28.73 -4.10
CA ASP A 628 5.75 -28.17 -4.23
C ASP A 628 5.66 -27.22 -5.44
N PRO A 629 4.76 -27.47 -6.40
CA PRO A 629 4.63 -26.65 -7.61
C PRO A 629 4.28 -25.18 -7.34
N GLN A 630 3.63 -24.87 -6.22
CA GLN A 630 3.26 -23.50 -5.86
C GLN A 630 4.48 -22.72 -5.38
N PHE A 631 5.29 -23.30 -4.48
CA PHE A 631 6.51 -22.64 -4.00
C PHE A 631 7.55 -22.47 -5.11
N VAL A 632 7.73 -23.49 -5.97
CA VAL A 632 8.59 -23.37 -7.16
C VAL A 632 8.15 -22.23 -8.09
N TYR A 633 6.85 -22.09 -8.31
CA TYR A 633 6.30 -21.00 -9.11
C TYR A 633 6.58 -19.63 -8.47
N LEU A 634 6.33 -19.47 -7.17
CA LEU A 634 6.56 -18.21 -6.46
C LEU A 634 8.05 -17.81 -6.48
N SER A 635 8.96 -18.74 -6.22
CA SER A 635 10.41 -18.49 -6.30
C SER A 635 10.82 -18.08 -7.72
N THR A 636 10.28 -18.73 -8.75
CA THR A 636 10.57 -18.35 -10.15
C THR A 636 10.07 -16.94 -10.47
N LEU A 637 8.92 -16.52 -9.93
CA LEU A 637 8.43 -15.15 -10.09
C LEU A 637 9.32 -14.11 -9.39
N ASN A 638 9.93 -14.46 -8.26
CA ASN A 638 10.92 -13.60 -7.60
C ASN A 638 12.16 -13.43 -8.49
N ASP A 639 12.70 -14.53 -9.04
CA ASP A 639 13.85 -14.48 -9.96
C ASP A 639 13.56 -13.60 -11.18
N ILE A 640 12.34 -13.69 -11.74
CA ILE A 640 11.91 -12.86 -12.88
C ILE A 640 11.80 -11.39 -12.47
N ARG A 641 11.31 -11.08 -11.26
CA ARG A 641 11.22 -9.71 -10.75
C ARG A 641 12.60 -9.08 -10.59
N GLU A 642 13.58 -9.86 -10.16
CA GLU A 642 14.97 -9.43 -9.93
C GLU A 642 15.78 -9.23 -11.22
N MET A 643 15.24 -9.58 -12.39
CA MET A 643 15.87 -9.30 -13.69
C MET A 643 15.94 -7.81 -14.02
N ASP A 644 15.02 -6.99 -13.50
CA ASP A 644 14.97 -5.54 -13.71
C ASP A 644 15.33 -4.81 -12.41
N ASP A 645 16.34 -3.93 -12.48
CA ASP A 645 16.74 -3.02 -11.40
C ASP A 645 16.76 -1.59 -11.96
N ASP A 646 15.79 -0.77 -11.53
CA ASP A 646 15.59 0.59 -12.02
C ASP A 646 16.76 1.55 -11.69
N LYS A 647 17.64 1.17 -10.75
CA LYS A 647 18.86 1.93 -10.40
C LYS A 647 20.01 1.67 -11.37
N LYS A 648 19.92 0.62 -12.19
CA LYS A 648 20.91 0.33 -13.25
C LYS A 648 20.56 1.06 -14.54
N ALA A 649 21.59 1.31 -15.35
CA ALA A 649 21.42 1.95 -16.64
C ALA A 649 20.76 0.97 -17.63
N VAL A 650 19.66 1.38 -18.24
CA VAL A 650 18.91 0.61 -19.24
C VAL A 650 19.09 1.23 -20.62
N LYS A 651 19.27 0.38 -21.65
CA LYS A 651 19.42 0.82 -23.04
C LYS A 651 18.10 1.37 -23.60
N ILE A 652 18.20 2.46 -24.35
CA ILE A 652 17.08 3.19 -24.97
C ILE A 652 16.92 2.72 -26.41
N ASN A 653 16.58 1.44 -26.54
CA ASN A 653 16.38 0.79 -27.83
C ASN A 653 15.11 -0.07 -27.77
N ILE A 654 14.18 0.17 -28.70
CA ILE A 654 12.90 -0.54 -28.73
C ILE A 654 13.07 -2.03 -29.01
N ASP A 655 14.05 -2.44 -29.83
CA ASP A 655 14.26 -3.84 -30.17
C ASP A 655 14.89 -4.60 -28.98
N ASP A 656 15.85 -4.00 -28.29
CA ASP A 656 16.42 -4.56 -27.06
C ASP A 656 15.34 -4.69 -25.97
N ARG A 657 14.49 -3.66 -25.79
CA ARG A 657 13.41 -3.73 -24.80
C ARG A 657 12.31 -4.70 -25.22
N ARG A 658 12.03 -4.88 -26.52
CA ARG A 658 11.10 -5.89 -27.03
C ARG A 658 11.62 -7.30 -26.72
N ALA A 659 12.90 -7.56 -27.00
CA ALA A 659 13.54 -8.85 -26.70
C ALA A 659 13.51 -9.15 -25.19
N HIS A 660 13.85 -8.17 -24.35
CA HIS A 660 13.76 -8.31 -22.89
C HIS A 660 12.33 -8.59 -22.41
N ASN A 661 11.33 -7.85 -22.91
CA ASN A 661 9.94 -8.12 -22.56
C ASN A 661 9.54 -9.55 -22.97
N GLN A 662 9.89 -9.98 -24.19
CA GLN A 662 9.60 -11.34 -24.66
C GLN A 662 10.25 -12.42 -23.77
N GLU A 663 11.47 -12.19 -23.29
CA GLU A 663 12.14 -13.10 -22.35
C GLU A 663 11.37 -13.21 -21.02
N VAL A 664 10.96 -12.08 -20.44
CA VAL A 664 10.17 -12.03 -19.21
C VAL A 664 8.81 -12.72 -19.40
N GLU A 665 8.14 -12.46 -20.52
CA GLU A 665 6.85 -13.06 -20.89
C GLU A 665 6.99 -14.58 -21.04
N GLN A 666 8.03 -15.05 -21.74
CA GLN A 666 8.32 -16.47 -21.91
C GLN A 666 8.61 -17.16 -20.58
N LYS A 667 9.50 -16.61 -19.75
CA LYS A 667 9.83 -17.19 -18.43
C LYS A 667 8.60 -17.27 -17.52
N THR A 668 7.76 -16.23 -17.53
CA THR A 668 6.51 -16.21 -16.75
C THR A 668 5.52 -17.27 -17.22
N LEU A 669 5.33 -17.39 -18.54
CA LEU A 669 4.46 -18.41 -19.14
C LEU A 669 4.98 -19.82 -18.86
N GLU A 670 6.29 -20.06 -18.97
CA GLU A 670 6.92 -21.34 -18.68
C GLU A 670 6.74 -21.73 -17.20
N ALA A 671 6.91 -20.78 -16.28
CA ALA A 671 6.67 -20.98 -14.86
C ALA A 671 5.21 -21.38 -14.59
N GLU A 672 4.25 -20.65 -15.17
CA GLU A 672 2.83 -20.99 -15.06
C GLU A 672 2.53 -22.36 -15.65
N ASN A 673 3.03 -22.66 -16.85
CA ASN A 673 2.75 -23.92 -17.53
C ASN A 673 3.34 -25.12 -16.78
N LYS A 674 4.55 -24.97 -16.21
CA LYS A 674 5.13 -25.99 -15.31
C LYS A 674 4.23 -26.24 -14.11
N ARG A 675 3.75 -25.18 -13.45
CA ARG A 675 2.80 -25.27 -12.32
C ARG A 675 1.49 -25.96 -12.72
N ARG A 676 0.93 -25.60 -13.88
CA ARG A 676 -0.32 -26.17 -14.40
C ARG A 676 -0.18 -27.66 -14.68
N MET A 677 0.88 -28.06 -15.38
CA MET A 677 1.15 -29.48 -15.67
C MET A 677 1.31 -30.29 -14.38
N ALA A 678 2.06 -29.76 -13.41
CA ALA A 678 2.26 -30.40 -12.11
C ALA A 678 0.97 -30.50 -11.28
N THR A 679 -0.03 -29.66 -11.55
CA THR A 679 -1.35 -29.67 -10.90
C THR A 679 -2.46 -30.25 -11.77
N GLY A 680 -2.11 -30.95 -12.86
CA GLY A 680 -3.08 -31.62 -13.75
C GLY A 680 -3.92 -30.68 -14.62
N LYS A 681 -3.55 -29.40 -14.72
CA LYS A 681 -4.21 -28.40 -15.57
C LYS A 681 -3.55 -28.33 -16.94
N THR A 682 -4.34 -28.05 -17.98
CA THR A 682 -3.84 -27.87 -19.35
C THR A 682 -2.97 -26.61 -19.43
N PRO A 683 -1.74 -26.67 -19.98
CA PRO A 683 -0.89 -25.51 -20.18
C PRO A 683 -1.53 -24.50 -21.15
N TYR A 684 -1.21 -23.23 -20.99
CA TYR A 684 -1.56 -22.18 -21.94
C TYR A 684 -0.63 -22.25 -23.16
N GLU A 685 -1.21 -22.15 -24.35
CA GLU A 685 -0.47 -22.26 -25.62
C GLU A 685 0.48 -21.09 -25.84
N ASN A 686 0.08 -19.87 -25.43
CA ASN A 686 0.90 -18.67 -25.59
C ASN A 686 0.61 -17.63 -24.49
N TRP A 687 1.46 -16.60 -24.47
CA TRP A 687 1.44 -15.51 -23.48
C TRP A 687 0.10 -14.77 -23.44
N HIS A 688 -0.47 -14.45 -24.60
CA HIS A 688 -1.72 -13.69 -24.68
C HIS A 688 -2.92 -14.49 -24.16
N ILE A 689 -2.97 -15.81 -24.39
CA ILE A 689 -3.99 -16.67 -23.79
C ILE A 689 -3.84 -16.74 -22.26
N TYR A 690 -2.61 -16.84 -21.75
CA TYR A 690 -2.35 -16.77 -20.32
C TYR A 690 -2.85 -15.45 -19.71
N GLN A 691 -2.46 -14.32 -20.28
CA GLN A 691 -2.91 -13.00 -19.80
C GLN A 691 -4.43 -12.85 -19.85
N ALA A 692 -5.05 -13.29 -20.96
CA ALA A 692 -6.49 -13.31 -21.13
C ALA A 692 -7.20 -14.07 -20.01
N ALA A 693 -6.70 -15.27 -19.68
CA ALA A 693 -7.25 -16.11 -18.64
C ALA A 693 -7.08 -15.52 -17.24
N ILE A 694 -5.94 -14.86 -16.97
CA ILE A 694 -5.70 -14.17 -15.70
C ILE A 694 -6.63 -12.96 -15.54
N ASP A 695 -6.79 -12.13 -16.57
CA ASP A 695 -7.74 -11.00 -16.52
C ASP A 695 -9.18 -11.50 -16.34
N ALA A 696 -9.58 -12.59 -17.00
CA ALA A 696 -10.89 -13.21 -16.81
C ALA A 696 -11.08 -13.74 -15.38
N LEU A 697 -10.07 -14.40 -14.81
CA LEU A 697 -10.11 -14.87 -13.42
C LEU A 697 -10.28 -13.71 -12.43
N PHE A 698 -9.56 -12.60 -12.62
CA PHE A 698 -9.74 -11.41 -11.79
C PHE A 698 -11.15 -10.86 -11.88
N GLU A 699 -11.73 -10.83 -13.07
CA GLU A 699 -13.09 -10.36 -13.27
C GLU A 699 -14.13 -11.29 -12.64
N GLU A 700 -13.98 -12.61 -12.81
CA GLU A 700 -14.83 -13.61 -12.16
C GLU A 700 -14.76 -13.49 -10.64
N ARG A 701 -13.56 -13.43 -10.06
CA ARG A 701 -13.36 -13.21 -8.62
C ARG A 701 -13.96 -11.89 -8.15
N SER A 702 -13.91 -10.82 -8.96
CA SER A 702 -14.50 -9.52 -8.63
C SER A 702 -16.04 -9.52 -8.56
N LYS A 703 -16.68 -10.50 -9.21
CA LYS A 703 -18.13 -10.72 -9.20
C LYS A 703 -18.58 -11.64 -8.06
N MET A 704 -17.66 -12.40 -7.48
CA MET A 704 -17.92 -13.27 -6.33
C MET A 704 -17.81 -12.48 -5.03
N LYS A 705 -18.65 -12.87 -4.05
CA LYS A 705 -18.48 -12.37 -2.70
C LYS A 705 -17.16 -12.85 -2.12
N GLU A 706 -16.60 -12.09 -1.18
CA GLU A 706 -15.29 -12.40 -0.58
C GLU A 706 -15.22 -13.85 -0.07
N HIS A 707 -16.19 -14.28 0.75
CA HIS A 707 -16.27 -15.62 1.32
C HIS A 707 -16.64 -16.74 0.32
N GLU A 708 -17.07 -16.38 -0.89
CA GLU A 708 -17.38 -17.33 -1.97
C GLU A 708 -16.18 -17.54 -2.90
N ARG A 709 -15.12 -16.72 -2.78
CA ARG A 709 -13.93 -16.84 -3.62
C ARG A 709 -13.13 -18.07 -3.22
N PRO A 710 -12.77 -18.94 -4.16
CA PRO A 710 -11.84 -20.03 -3.87
C PRO A 710 -10.49 -19.47 -3.40
N GLU A 711 -9.89 -20.13 -2.42
CA GLU A 711 -8.52 -19.82 -2.01
C GLU A 711 -7.55 -19.97 -3.19
N LEU A 712 -6.57 -19.07 -3.23
CA LEU A 712 -5.52 -19.15 -4.24
C LEU A 712 -4.63 -20.35 -3.90
N PRO A 713 -4.29 -21.24 -4.85
CA PRO A 713 -3.49 -22.44 -4.57
C PRO A 713 -2.16 -22.13 -3.87
N GLU A 714 -1.50 -21.07 -4.31
CA GLU A 714 -0.29 -20.51 -3.72
C GLU A 714 -0.50 -19.92 -2.33
N SER A 715 -1.68 -19.37 -2.02
CA SER A 715 -2.00 -18.98 -0.63
C SER A 715 -2.12 -20.22 0.26
N GLU A 716 -2.83 -21.25 -0.24
CA GLU A 716 -3.09 -22.49 0.49
C GLU A 716 -1.82 -23.30 0.75
N ALA A 717 -0.83 -23.24 -0.15
CA ALA A 717 0.46 -23.91 0.03
C ALA A 717 1.17 -23.50 1.34
N PHE A 718 1.10 -22.23 1.74
CA PHE A 718 1.66 -21.78 3.02
C PHE A 718 0.89 -22.37 4.21
N VAL A 719 -0.44 -22.43 4.12
CA VAL A 719 -1.30 -22.99 5.19
C VAL A 719 -1.01 -24.48 5.37
N LEU A 720 -0.91 -25.21 4.27
CA LEU A 720 -0.58 -26.64 4.29
C LEU A 720 0.83 -26.91 4.80
N GLU A 721 1.82 -26.13 4.38
CA GLU A 721 3.20 -26.27 4.87
C GLU A 721 3.32 -25.92 6.35
N ALA A 722 2.66 -24.85 6.80
CA ALA A 722 2.60 -24.49 8.22
C ALA A 722 1.97 -25.61 9.06
N ALA A 723 0.86 -26.18 8.58
CA ALA A 723 0.21 -27.29 9.25
C ALA A 723 1.12 -28.53 9.35
N LYS A 724 1.85 -28.87 8.27
CA LYS A 724 2.83 -29.97 8.27
C LYS A 724 3.95 -29.70 9.27
N LEU A 725 4.52 -28.50 9.28
CA LEU A 725 5.58 -28.10 10.21
C LEU A 725 5.14 -28.19 11.67
N MET A 726 3.92 -27.76 11.97
CA MET A 726 3.34 -27.91 13.31
C MET A 726 3.22 -29.37 13.73
N LEU A 727 2.85 -30.26 12.81
CA LEU A 727 2.72 -31.69 13.07
C LEU A 727 4.09 -32.39 13.18
N ASP A 728 5.07 -31.99 12.36
CA ASP A 728 6.45 -32.47 12.37
C ASP A 728 7.22 -32.05 13.64
N ALA A 729 6.80 -30.96 14.29
CA ALA A 729 7.46 -30.42 15.48
C ALA A 729 7.14 -31.17 16.79
N LYS A 730 6.24 -32.15 16.74
CA LYS A 730 5.92 -33.07 17.85
C LYS A 730 6.94 -34.19 17.94
#